data_AF-A0A9W8XSH7-F1
#
_entry.id   AF-A0A9W8XSH7-F1
#
_cell.length_a   1.000
_cell.length_b   1.000
_cell.length_c   1.000
_cell.angle_alpha   90.00
_cell.angle_beta   90.00
_cell.angle_gamma   90.00
#
_symmetry.space_group_name_H-M   'P 1'
#
loop_
_entity.id
_entity.type
_entity.pdbx_description
1 polymer ?
#
loop_
_entity_poly.entity_id
_entity_poly.type
_entity_poly.pdbx_seq_one_letter_code
_entity_poly.pdbx_strand_id
1 'polypeptide(L)'
;MFIMDGSFSDPELDLSDVQMPPNDDIPEEAEMILSDGAESSHPFSPPPRIAARFYRPSNTRRKSSATSSRRNSISSTHSHTSTRSFRNSCQSHHIAQHLRRASILETRKARLADRAAHAEQVRLRAALAKATPRNSNIEEKALAAQQARERHLAQVAAACAEEVRRAKKVAEDMKERKAAEERRTRQEMQDRLAEAEKRRLEYKRNTRRPRTASSPPADAKKAVTPRAVSAEEAAKRIQAAWRARTRKNIVDAWLAFGLSIDKVHDHGFEEVTALLNEDKVLAATEQIMTLFGLLSGEDTTSRGSSVRTFLAAFLILGHPAQVLSRDGDQEQDLIQKAKDLIMAFEAALSKLTTFNYYTPSPTRLETVALAHGAFMTAFNLWKARDSSALIETMVASFVSLDAIWQSVKDETVEVVAEEYKSGIRDNQAILLSKIKRLAGPDRALQLIRKAIRESRRARPKRGPSGEVARPRVASPTPASTISEDQVSTQAQAASQLVASDVTQASEGHQANSLSKLFTSVPTNRILVHELSIDKEYRIDASPTADLRDALNRELCDAMRQGIEHGEGTVWTAAMAENIRAKLLRLLKPGNTMHALISESLDADLISQQSSQGMFSYGKFFGFMANILPKLCAPFRDVEVKALADELQEEGTLPEMIEKLFKLLHTIDLLSLDYSNFLLMQSAPILIKEAPTYEQREFTEDLEQGRITLKRTRRWWRSAAVNVHTEADRRDPWSEPLPMNRPTPQKIYARGLIDLAIATPPLRDSEVPETLELDRGRLARIREEALRITTIGGILLTAKNLLKRDVRSQWKNEANRMWETLKDGYLKDPTTPSKISSLLESSHAMPPSTRAQLASTITRLLTQADSGRLSDPVMKVLFQRLKTHIFNRVSASSSSERVRAASTATEGLATTGLPEFVSQVGDICEQLSKVSDVDRKAHGKWYEEIAEELERLGAEGVDLAGTSSAESEASAGSSFE
;
A
#
# COMPACT_ATOMS: atom_id res chain seq x y z
N MET A 1 1.45 30.77 -71.30
CA MET A 1 0.22 31.54 -71.58
C MET A 1 0.13 32.61 -70.49
N PHE A 2 0.23 33.88 -70.89
CA PHE A 2 0.23 35.14 -70.10
C PHE A 2 1.40 35.33 -69.12
N ILE A 3 2.40 36.19 -69.32
CA ILE A 3 2.52 37.65 -69.58
C ILE A 3 2.30 38.54 -68.34
N MET A 4 3.46 39.06 -67.88
CA MET A 4 3.82 40.40 -67.34
C MET A 4 3.57 40.83 -65.88
N ASP A 5 4.69 41.41 -65.39
CA ASP A 5 4.92 42.48 -64.41
C ASP A 5 4.65 42.24 -62.92
N GLY A 6 5.57 42.55 -62.00
CA GLY A 6 6.89 43.14 -62.14
C GLY A 6 7.56 43.44 -60.78
N SER A 7 8.85 43.81 -60.87
CA SER A 7 9.56 44.82 -60.07
C SER A 7 10.89 44.38 -59.44
N PHE A 8 11.98 44.71 -60.16
CA PHE A 8 13.26 45.36 -59.76
C PHE A 8 13.90 44.97 -58.41
N SER A 9 15.07 44.30 -58.39
CA SER A 9 16.46 44.81 -58.62
C SER A 9 16.98 45.67 -57.45
N ASP A 10 17.78 45.12 -56.53
CA ASP A 10 19.28 45.08 -56.48
C ASP A 10 19.82 46.30 -55.67
N PRO A 11 21.09 46.41 -55.21
CA PRO A 11 22.21 45.48 -55.37
C PRO A 11 23.22 45.37 -54.19
N GLU A 12 24.15 44.42 -54.34
CA GLU A 12 25.62 44.58 -54.29
C GLU A 12 26.48 44.72 -53.01
N LEU A 13 27.62 43.99 -53.12
CA LEU A 13 28.99 44.21 -52.63
C LEU A 13 29.36 43.63 -51.26
N ASP A 14 30.52 43.02 -51.04
CA ASP A 14 31.62 42.46 -51.87
C ASP A 14 32.57 41.84 -50.83
N LEU A 15 32.80 40.53 -50.87
CA LEU A 15 34.07 39.89 -51.22
C LEU A 15 35.33 40.30 -50.44
N SER A 16 35.93 39.30 -49.80
CA SER A 16 37.37 38.92 -49.83
C SER A 16 37.54 37.84 -48.76
N ASP A 17 37.56 36.53 -49.02
CA ASP A 17 38.14 35.71 -50.09
C ASP A 17 39.69 35.68 -50.06
N VAL A 18 40.27 34.55 -49.61
CA VAL A 18 41.54 33.97 -50.10
C VAL A 18 41.53 32.44 -49.88
N GLN A 19 40.99 31.74 -50.87
CA GLN A 19 41.43 30.55 -51.62
C GLN A 19 42.72 29.74 -51.24
N MET A 20 42.55 28.40 -51.14
CA MET A 20 43.17 27.22 -51.84
C MET A 20 44.54 27.33 -52.60
N PRO A 21 45.23 26.27 -53.15
CA PRO A 21 45.13 24.77 -53.21
C PRO A 21 46.55 24.08 -53.04
N PRO A 22 47.01 22.98 -53.73
CA PRO A 22 46.45 21.71 -54.25
C PRO A 22 47.15 20.41 -53.71
N ASN A 23 46.66 19.24 -54.16
CA ASN A 23 47.15 17.86 -54.03
C ASN A 23 48.69 17.62 -54.09
N ASP A 24 49.21 16.69 -53.28
CA ASP A 24 49.51 15.29 -53.68
C ASP A 24 49.98 14.42 -52.47
N ASP A 25 49.60 13.14 -52.53
CA ASP A 25 50.12 11.91 -51.89
C ASP A 25 49.99 11.56 -50.38
N ILE A 26 49.47 10.33 -50.20
CA ILE A 26 49.07 9.48 -49.04
C ILE A 26 50.33 8.78 -48.43
N PRO A 27 50.45 8.43 -47.11
CA PRO A 27 49.68 7.34 -46.44
C PRO A 27 49.38 7.51 -44.94
N GLU A 28 48.24 7.02 -44.43
CA GLU A 28 47.99 5.74 -43.68
C GLU A 28 47.12 6.18 -42.46
N GLU A 29 46.01 5.61 -41.99
CA GLU A 29 45.35 4.31 -42.11
C GLU A 29 43.80 4.42 -41.98
N ALA A 30 43.15 3.37 -42.48
CA ALA A 30 41.73 3.01 -42.49
C ALA A 30 41.11 2.87 -41.06
N GLU A 31 39.90 3.36 -40.81
CA GLU A 31 38.57 2.79 -41.13
C GLU A 31 38.09 1.62 -40.23
N MET A 32 37.01 1.92 -39.48
CA MET A 32 35.77 1.15 -39.37
C MET A 32 35.67 -0.23 -38.66
N ILE A 33 34.53 -0.33 -37.94
CA ILE A 33 33.67 -1.51 -37.69
C ILE A 33 33.87 -2.36 -36.41
N LEU A 34 32.76 -2.43 -35.65
CA LEU A 34 32.17 -3.48 -34.80
C LEU A 34 33.04 -4.49 -34.02
N SER A 35 32.59 -4.71 -32.78
CA SER A 35 32.28 -6.02 -32.17
C SER A 35 33.11 -6.46 -30.94
N ASP A 36 32.34 -7.00 -30.00
CA ASP A 36 32.60 -8.13 -29.09
C ASP A 36 33.55 -8.05 -27.88
N GLY A 37 33.03 -8.64 -26.79
CA GLY A 37 33.67 -9.73 -26.05
C GLY A 37 35.08 -9.58 -25.45
N ALA A 38 35.07 -9.35 -24.13
CA ALA A 38 35.91 -10.00 -23.11
C ALA A 38 37.42 -9.71 -22.97
N GLU A 39 37.83 -9.75 -21.69
CA GLU A 39 39.18 -9.81 -21.11
C GLU A 39 40.08 -8.55 -21.12
N SER A 40 40.03 -7.79 -20.02
CA SER A 40 41.24 -7.66 -19.18
C SER A 40 40.89 -7.07 -17.81
N SER A 41 41.21 -7.84 -16.79
CA SER A 41 41.21 -7.43 -15.40
C SER A 41 42.42 -6.54 -15.14
N HIS A 42 42.22 -5.25 -14.81
CA HIS A 42 43.16 -4.53 -13.97
C HIS A 42 42.47 -3.70 -12.87
N PRO A 43 43.06 -3.67 -11.66
CA PRO A 43 42.39 -3.24 -10.44
C PRO A 43 42.63 -1.76 -10.19
N PHE A 44 41.56 -1.01 -9.91
CA PHE A 44 41.68 0.36 -9.41
C PHE A 44 42.43 0.39 -8.06
N SER A 45 43.59 1.03 -8.03
CA SER A 45 44.31 1.32 -6.79
C SER A 45 43.68 2.52 -6.08
N PRO A 46 43.40 2.45 -4.76
CA PRO A 46 42.88 3.58 -4.02
C PRO A 46 43.97 4.66 -3.76
N PRO A 47 43.55 5.91 -3.46
CA PRO A 47 44.45 7.07 -3.33
C PRO A 47 45.60 6.92 -2.31
N PRO A 48 46.70 7.69 -2.47
CA PRO A 48 48.02 7.42 -1.87
C PRO A 48 48.11 7.37 -0.34
N ARG A 49 47.11 7.89 0.39
CA ARG A 49 47.09 7.87 1.86
C ARG A 49 46.60 6.54 2.46
N ILE A 50 45.94 5.69 1.66
CA ILE A 50 45.42 4.40 2.10
C ILE A 50 46.43 3.27 1.84
N ALA A 51 47.22 3.35 0.76
CA ALA A 51 48.26 2.36 0.43
C ALA A 51 49.40 2.29 1.48
N ALA A 52 49.72 3.40 2.15
CA ALA A 52 50.83 3.46 3.10
C ALA A 52 50.59 2.71 4.43
N ARG A 53 49.35 2.28 4.73
CA ARG A 53 49.04 1.50 5.94
C ARG A 53 49.11 -0.02 5.76
N PHE A 54 49.29 -0.51 4.53
CA PHE A 54 49.23 -1.94 4.21
C PHE A 54 50.57 -2.61 3.85
N TYR A 55 51.68 -1.86 3.81
CA TYR A 55 53.01 -2.43 3.58
C TYR A 55 53.87 -2.40 4.85
N ARG A 56 53.98 -3.54 5.55
CA ARG A 56 55.15 -3.90 6.35
C ARG A 56 55.89 -5.02 5.61
N PRO A 57 57.20 -4.92 5.34
CA PRO A 57 57.94 -6.00 4.69
C PRO A 57 58.26 -7.10 5.72
N SER A 58 57.77 -8.31 5.48
CA SER A 58 58.31 -9.53 6.07
C SER A 58 59.45 -10.03 5.19
N ASN A 59 60.69 -9.98 5.69
CA ASN A 59 61.77 -10.77 5.11
C ASN A 59 62.42 -11.62 6.21
N THR A 60 62.18 -12.92 6.10
CA THR A 60 62.84 -13.98 6.84
C THR A 60 64.23 -14.25 6.26
N ARG A 61 65.25 -14.39 7.12
CA ARG A 61 66.06 -15.63 7.30
C ARG A 61 67.52 -15.38 7.72
N ARG A 62 67.84 -15.91 8.92
CA ARG A 62 69.12 -16.49 9.43
C ARG A 62 70.40 -15.63 9.47
N LYS A 63 70.91 -15.40 10.69
CA LYS A 63 71.96 -16.23 11.33
C LYS A 63 72.15 -15.85 12.81
N SER A 64 72.72 -16.79 13.53
CA SER A 64 72.69 -17.05 14.98
C SER A 64 74.05 -16.87 15.67
N SER A 65 74.03 -16.43 16.93
CA SER A 65 74.88 -16.89 18.06
C SER A 65 74.55 -16.02 19.28
N ALA A 66 73.92 -16.55 20.33
CA ALA A 66 74.57 -17.08 21.55
C ALA A 66 75.32 -15.96 22.32
N THR A 67 75.15 -15.70 23.63
CA THR A 67 75.01 -16.62 24.77
C THR A 67 74.65 -15.81 26.02
N SER A 68 73.85 -16.43 26.91
CA SER A 68 73.98 -16.38 28.39
C SER A 68 73.75 -15.07 29.16
N SER A 69 73.22 -15.06 30.37
CA SER A 69 72.36 -15.94 31.17
C SER A 69 72.14 -15.20 32.50
N ARG A 70 71.02 -15.50 33.18
CA ARG A 70 70.83 -15.42 34.66
C ARG A 70 70.84 -13.98 35.24
N ARG A 71 69.99 -13.58 36.20
CA ARG A 71 69.15 -14.28 37.19
C ARG A 71 68.26 -13.22 37.86
N ASN A 72 67.01 -13.61 38.16
CA ASN A 72 66.19 -13.39 39.36
C ASN A 72 66.20 -12.01 40.09
N SER A 73 65.05 -11.37 40.31
CA SER A 73 63.97 -11.62 41.30
C SER A 73 64.31 -11.25 42.75
N ILE A 74 63.27 -10.76 43.45
CA ILE A 74 63.03 -10.55 44.91
C ILE A 74 63.67 -9.29 45.55
N SER A 75 62.89 -8.31 46.03
CA SER A 75 62.12 -8.18 47.28
C SER A 75 62.96 -7.96 48.55
N SER A 76 62.75 -6.78 49.17
CA SER A 76 62.84 -6.40 50.59
C SER A 76 64.12 -6.69 51.41
N THR A 77 64.67 -5.65 52.06
CA THR A 77 64.64 -5.46 53.54
C THR A 77 65.57 -4.33 54.02
N HIS A 78 65.03 -3.54 54.95
CA HIS A 78 65.64 -2.90 56.11
C HIS A 78 66.71 -1.79 56.04
N SER A 79 66.32 -0.74 56.77
CA SER A 79 67.06 0.28 57.52
C SER A 79 68.27 -0.20 58.32
N HIS A 80 69.20 0.74 58.58
CA HIS A 80 69.88 1.06 59.85
C HIS A 80 71.28 1.69 59.55
N THR A 81 71.51 2.97 59.91
CA THR A 81 72.34 3.44 61.05
C THR A 81 73.73 2.74 61.10
N SER A 82 74.90 3.34 61.24
CA SER A 82 75.34 4.66 61.71
C SER A 82 76.89 4.72 61.69
N THR A 83 77.43 5.92 61.91
CA THR A 83 78.68 6.20 62.67
C THR A 83 80.05 6.24 61.96
N ARG A 84 80.52 7.50 61.81
CA ARG A 84 81.86 8.08 62.07
C ARG A 84 83.12 7.20 61.90
N SER A 85 84.10 7.77 61.16
CA SER A 85 85.45 8.02 61.71
C SER A 85 86.23 9.10 60.91
N PHE A 86 86.47 10.22 61.59
CA PHE A 86 87.62 11.14 61.57
C PHE A 86 88.88 10.80 60.72
N ARG A 87 89.29 11.69 59.78
CA ARG A 87 90.46 12.61 59.84
C ARG A 87 90.89 13.18 58.45
N ASN A 88 91.10 14.50 58.46
CA ASN A 88 92.03 15.39 57.73
C ASN A 88 92.15 15.50 56.19
N SER A 89 91.89 16.75 55.77
CA SER A 89 92.58 17.62 54.78
C SER A 89 92.69 17.19 53.31
N CYS A 90 92.09 17.97 52.42
CA CYS A 90 92.72 18.54 51.21
C CYS A 90 91.72 19.47 50.48
N GLN A 91 92.06 20.76 50.33
CA GLN A 91 91.24 21.77 49.64
C GLN A 91 90.99 21.47 48.14
N SER A 92 91.69 20.49 47.54
CA SER A 92 91.53 20.07 46.14
C SER A 92 90.22 19.32 45.86
N HIS A 93 89.58 18.73 46.87
CA HIS A 93 88.31 18.02 46.69
C HIS A 93 87.11 18.97 46.53
N HIS A 94 87.20 20.18 47.08
CA HIS A 94 86.09 21.14 47.05
C HIS A 94 85.87 21.72 45.65
N ILE A 95 86.95 21.99 44.90
CA ILE A 95 86.88 22.48 43.51
C ILE A 95 86.33 21.37 42.60
N ALA A 96 86.84 20.15 42.73
CA ALA A 96 86.36 19.01 41.95
C ALA A 96 84.88 18.66 42.25
N GLN A 97 84.42 18.86 43.50
CA GLN A 97 83.02 18.68 43.87
C GLN A 97 82.14 19.81 43.34
N HIS A 98 82.63 21.06 43.33
CA HIS A 98 81.92 22.18 42.71
C HIS A 98 81.79 22.03 41.20
N LEU A 99 82.85 21.59 40.51
CA LEU A 99 82.81 21.33 39.07
C LEU A 99 81.87 20.17 38.71
N ARG A 100 81.84 19.09 39.51
CA ARG A 100 80.86 18.01 39.35
C ARG A 100 79.43 18.48 39.62
N ARG A 101 79.23 19.30 40.65
CA ARG A 101 77.91 19.91 40.93
C ARG A 101 77.48 20.84 39.81
N ALA A 102 78.39 21.65 39.28
CA ALA A 102 78.13 22.54 38.15
C ALA A 102 77.76 21.75 36.89
N SER A 103 78.49 20.67 36.56
CA SER A 103 78.17 19.85 35.38
C SER A 103 76.83 19.12 35.52
N ILE A 104 76.48 18.66 36.72
CA ILE A 104 75.16 18.05 36.98
C ILE A 104 74.04 19.09 36.83
N LEU A 105 74.25 20.31 37.33
CA LEU A 105 73.28 21.40 37.18
C LEU A 105 73.15 21.83 35.72
N GLU A 106 74.24 21.89 34.98
CA GLU A 106 74.26 22.20 33.55
C GLU A 106 73.56 21.11 32.73
N THR A 107 73.82 19.83 33.02
CA THR A 107 73.10 18.70 32.42
C THR A 107 71.60 18.72 32.74
N ARG A 108 71.22 19.20 33.93
CA ARG A 108 69.81 19.36 34.30
C ARG A 108 69.17 20.56 33.60
N LYS A 109 69.90 21.68 33.46
CA LYS A 109 69.47 22.84 32.67
C LYS A 109 69.26 22.48 31.20
N ALA A 110 70.17 21.72 30.60
CA ALA A 110 70.05 21.23 29.23
C ALA A 110 68.79 20.37 29.04
N ARG A 111 68.55 19.40 29.94
CA ARG A 111 67.33 18.57 29.88
C ARG A 111 66.03 19.35 30.07
N LEU A 112 66.05 20.44 30.84
CA LEU A 112 64.90 21.32 30.99
C LEU A 112 64.69 22.20 29.75
N ALA A 113 65.77 22.67 29.12
CA ALA A 113 65.72 23.39 27.85
C ALA A 113 65.15 22.50 26.72
N ASP A 114 65.56 21.23 26.64
CA ASP A 114 65.03 20.28 25.66
C ASP A 114 63.52 20.04 25.85
N ARG A 115 63.06 19.94 27.10
CA ARG A 115 61.63 19.82 27.41
C ARG A 115 60.85 21.07 27.02
N ALA A 116 61.41 22.26 27.24
CA ALA A 116 60.79 23.51 26.83
C ALA A 116 60.70 23.63 25.30
N ALA A 117 61.77 23.26 24.57
CA ALA A 117 61.77 23.24 23.11
C ALA A 117 60.74 22.25 22.55
N HIS A 118 60.61 21.07 23.15
CA HIS A 118 59.58 20.10 22.76
C HIS A 118 58.16 20.63 23.03
N ALA A 119 57.94 21.34 24.14
CA ALA A 119 56.64 21.95 24.43
C ALA A 119 56.25 23.01 23.38
N GLU A 120 57.18 23.87 22.97
CA GLU A 120 56.95 24.83 21.88
C GLU A 120 56.71 24.13 20.53
N GLN A 121 57.44 23.06 20.23
CA GLN A 121 57.22 22.30 19.00
C GLN A 121 55.82 21.66 18.96
N VAL A 122 55.34 21.13 20.10
CA VAL A 122 53.98 20.60 20.22
C VAL A 122 52.96 21.73 20.08
N ARG A 123 53.20 22.90 20.68
CA ARG A 123 52.34 24.09 20.54
C ARG A 123 52.23 24.54 19.09
N LEU A 124 53.33 24.63 18.36
CA LEU A 124 53.36 24.98 16.95
C LEU A 124 52.66 23.93 16.09
N ARG A 125 52.84 22.64 16.38
CA ARG A 125 52.16 21.55 15.66
C ARG A 125 50.65 21.57 15.90
N ALA A 126 50.22 21.85 17.12
CA ALA A 126 48.82 22.02 17.47
C ALA A 126 48.21 23.28 16.81
N ALA A 127 48.96 24.38 16.75
CA ALA A 127 48.55 25.60 16.05
C ALA A 127 48.37 25.34 14.55
N LEU A 128 49.31 24.64 13.91
CA LEU A 128 49.20 24.24 12.50
C LEU A 128 48.03 23.28 12.24
N ALA A 129 47.77 22.33 13.14
CA ALA A 129 46.61 21.45 13.05
C ALA A 129 45.27 22.17 13.26
N LYS A 130 45.27 23.29 14.02
CA LYS A 130 44.09 24.14 14.21
C LYS A 130 43.87 25.11 13.05
N ALA A 131 44.95 25.50 12.36
CA ALA A 131 44.92 26.41 11.20
C ALA A 131 44.56 25.73 9.87
N THR A 132 44.46 24.39 9.80
CA THR A 132 43.99 23.71 8.58
C THR A 132 42.52 24.05 8.31
N PRO A 133 42.19 24.68 7.17
CA PRO A 133 40.84 25.18 6.91
C PRO A 133 39.86 24.03 6.69
N ARG A 134 38.78 24.00 7.47
CA ARG A 134 37.69 23.01 7.37
C ARG A 134 36.65 23.35 6.28
N ASN A 135 36.73 24.54 5.68
CA ASN A 135 35.72 25.08 4.76
C ASN A 135 35.77 24.48 3.34
N SER A 136 36.94 24.10 2.83
CA SER A 136 37.07 23.57 1.45
C SER A 136 36.30 22.26 1.23
N ASN A 137 36.24 21.39 2.25
CA ASN A 137 35.49 20.13 2.18
C ASN A 137 33.96 20.31 2.22
N ILE A 138 33.46 21.46 2.70
CA ILE A 138 32.02 21.75 2.76
C ILE A 138 31.56 22.29 1.41
N GLU A 139 32.34 23.18 0.80
CA GLU A 139 32.07 23.71 -0.53
C GLU A 139 32.15 22.61 -1.60
N GLU A 140 33.15 21.74 -1.55
CA GLU A 140 33.26 20.61 -2.48
C GLU A 140 32.10 19.61 -2.32
N LYS A 141 31.64 19.38 -1.08
CA LYS A 141 30.44 18.56 -0.83
C LYS A 141 29.15 19.24 -1.27
N ALA A 142 29.03 20.55 -1.11
CA ALA A 142 27.87 21.31 -1.56
C ALA A 142 27.78 21.31 -3.10
N LEU A 143 28.90 21.50 -3.79
CA LEU A 143 28.98 21.41 -5.25
C LEU A 143 28.69 19.99 -5.74
N ALA A 144 29.21 18.96 -5.07
CA ALA A 144 28.90 17.57 -5.40
C ALA A 144 27.41 17.24 -5.20
N ALA A 145 26.79 17.76 -4.13
CA ALA A 145 25.36 17.61 -3.88
C ALA A 145 24.50 18.35 -4.93
N GLN A 146 24.92 19.54 -5.34
CA GLN A 146 24.27 20.30 -6.41
C GLN A 146 24.34 19.54 -7.74
N GLN A 147 25.52 19.05 -8.14
CA GLN A 147 25.69 18.27 -9.36
C GLN A 147 24.88 16.96 -9.33
N ALA A 148 24.76 16.30 -8.17
CA ALA A 148 23.91 15.12 -8.03
C ALA A 148 22.42 15.45 -8.22
N ARG A 149 21.96 16.58 -7.66
CA ARG A 149 20.59 17.06 -7.83
C ARG A 149 20.28 17.42 -9.29
N GLU A 150 21.20 18.11 -9.96
CA GLU A 150 21.07 18.49 -11.37
C GLU A 150 21.05 17.25 -12.27
N ARG A 151 21.89 16.24 -12.01
CA ARG A 151 21.85 14.97 -12.75
C ARG A 151 20.53 14.23 -12.57
N HIS A 152 19.98 14.21 -11.34
CA HIS A 152 18.70 13.57 -11.09
C HIS A 152 17.55 14.31 -11.79
N LEU A 153 17.55 15.65 -11.74
CA LEU A 153 16.56 16.47 -12.46
C LEU A 153 16.68 16.28 -13.98
N ALA A 154 17.90 16.17 -14.52
CA ALA A 154 18.12 15.88 -15.93
C ALA A 154 17.62 14.48 -16.33
N GLN A 155 17.79 13.47 -15.48
CA GLN A 155 17.25 12.13 -15.71
C GLN A 155 15.71 12.12 -15.69
N VAL A 156 15.09 12.83 -14.74
CA VAL A 156 13.63 12.97 -14.68
C VAL A 156 13.13 13.73 -15.91
N ALA A 157 13.79 14.82 -16.31
CA ALA A 157 13.43 15.57 -17.51
C ALA A 157 13.56 14.71 -18.78
N ALA A 158 14.61 13.89 -18.89
CA ALA A 158 14.78 12.95 -20.00
C ALA A 158 13.68 11.87 -20.02
N ALA A 159 13.32 11.31 -18.86
CA ALA A 159 12.23 10.34 -18.75
C ALA A 159 10.87 10.95 -19.15
N CYS A 160 10.56 12.15 -18.65
CA CYS A 160 9.36 12.88 -19.06
C CYS A 160 9.37 13.21 -20.56
N ALA A 161 10.53 13.57 -21.13
CA ALA A 161 10.66 13.83 -22.56
C ALA A 161 10.41 12.57 -23.42
N GLU A 162 10.89 11.40 -22.97
CA GLU A 162 10.59 10.10 -23.59
C GLU A 162 9.09 9.78 -23.55
N GLU A 163 8.44 9.99 -22.40
CA GLU A 163 6.99 9.77 -22.25
C GLU A 163 6.17 10.70 -23.14
N VAL A 164 6.52 11.98 -23.20
CA VAL A 164 5.88 12.94 -24.11
C VAL A 164 6.12 12.55 -25.57
N ARG A 165 7.31 12.05 -25.92
CA ARG A 165 7.57 11.56 -27.29
C ARG A 165 6.72 10.34 -27.63
N ARG A 166 6.54 9.41 -26.69
CA ARG A 166 5.64 8.26 -26.86
C ARG A 166 4.19 8.70 -27.02
N ALA A 167 3.72 9.64 -26.19
CA ALA A 167 2.38 10.19 -26.30
C ALA A 167 2.15 10.89 -27.65
N LYS A 168 3.13 11.66 -28.13
CA LYS A 168 3.08 12.29 -29.46
C LYS A 168 3.05 11.24 -30.58
N LYS A 169 3.86 10.19 -30.50
CA LYS A 169 3.85 9.10 -31.49
C LYS A 169 2.49 8.41 -31.54
N VAL A 170 1.90 8.10 -30.38
CA VAL A 170 0.54 7.52 -30.31
C VAL A 170 -0.51 8.47 -30.92
N ALA A 171 -0.38 9.78 -30.69
CA ALA A 171 -1.28 10.77 -31.29
C ALA A 171 -1.11 10.86 -32.82
N GLU A 172 0.11 10.75 -33.35
CA GLU A 172 0.38 10.68 -34.78
C GLU A 172 -0.16 9.39 -35.39
N ASP A 173 0.08 8.23 -34.77
CA ASP A 173 -0.43 6.93 -35.22
C ASP A 173 -1.97 6.93 -35.25
N MET A 174 -2.61 7.52 -34.23
CA MET A 174 -4.08 7.70 -34.19
C MET A 174 -4.58 8.59 -35.32
N LYS A 175 -3.87 9.69 -35.61
CA LYS A 175 -4.21 10.61 -36.70
C LYS A 175 -4.03 9.93 -38.06
N GLU A 176 -2.98 9.16 -38.24
CA GLU A 176 -2.71 8.40 -39.47
C GLU A 176 -3.76 7.30 -39.68
N ARG A 177 -4.12 6.57 -38.63
CA ARG A 177 -5.17 5.55 -38.68
C ARG A 177 -6.51 6.16 -39.09
N LYS A 178 -6.89 7.29 -38.49
CA LYS A 178 -8.11 8.02 -38.85
C LYS A 178 -8.07 8.49 -40.32
N ALA A 179 -6.94 9.03 -40.77
CA ALA A 179 -6.76 9.42 -42.17
C ALA A 179 -6.78 8.22 -43.14
N ALA A 180 -6.33 7.04 -42.71
CA ALA A 180 -6.41 5.81 -43.50
C ALA A 180 -7.86 5.30 -43.62
N GLU A 181 -8.63 5.36 -42.54
CA GLU A 181 -10.06 5.01 -42.54
C GLU A 181 -10.88 5.98 -43.42
N GLU A 182 -10.59 7.28 -43.38
CA GLU A 182 -11.19 8.27 -44.27
C GLU A 182 -10.84 8.01 -45.75
N ARG A 183 -9.57 7.67 -46.05
CA ARG A 183 -9.14 7.29 -47.41
C ARG A 183 -9.85 6.04 -47.90
N ARG A 184 -9.97 5.02 -47.05
CA ARG A 184 -10.68 3.77 -47.37
C ARG A 184 -12.16 4.04 -47.66
N THR A 185 -12.83 4.82 -46.81
CA THR A 185 -14.25 5.19 -47.02
C THR A 185 -14.43 5.95 -48.33
N ARG A 186 -13.49 6.84 -48.68
CA ARG A 186 -13.51 7.58 -49.94
C ARG A 186 -13.33 6.67 -51.16
N GLN A 187 -12.43 5.68 -51.08
CA GLN A 187 -12.25 4.67 -52.11
C GLN A 187 -13.49 3.79 -52.26
N GLU A 188 -14.07 3.31 -51.16
CA GLU A 188 -15.31 2.52 -51.19
C GLU A 188 -16.47 3.31 -51.84
N MET A 189 -16.57 4.62 -51.61
CA MET A 189 -17.53 5.48 -52.33
C MET A 189 -17.21 5.61 -53.82
N GLN A 190 -15.95 5.79 -54.19
CA GLN A 190 -15.51 5.87 -55.59
C GLN A 190 -15.76 4.56 -56.33
N ASP A 191 -15.49 3.42 -55.72
CA ASP A 191 -15.72 2.09 -56.29
C ASP A 191 -17.22 1.84 -56.47
N ARG A 192 -18.05 2.24 -55.51
CA ARG A 192 -19.53 2.18 -55.67
C ARG A 192 -20.01 3.05 -56.82
N LEU A 193 -19.47 4.25 -56.99
CA LEU A 193 -19.81 5.13 -58.11
C LEU A 193 -19.34 4.54 -59.45
N ALA A 194 -18.12 4.00 -59.51
CA ALA A 194 -17.57 3.36 -60.70
C ALA A 194 -18.36 2.09 -61.08
N GLU A 195 -18.80 1.30 -60.10
CA GLU A 195 -19.62 0.12 -60.34
C GLU A 195 -21.05 0.49 -60.77
N ALA A 196 -21.61 1.57 -60.22
CA ALA A 196 -22.89 2.13 -60.67
C ALA A 196 -22.80 2.68 -62.11
N GLU A 197 -21.69 3.32 -62.47
CA GLU A 197 -21.40 3.78 -63.83
C GLU A 197 -21.21 2.61 -64.79
N LYS A 198 -20.47 1.57 -64.38
CA LYS A 198 -20.32 0.32 -65.15
C LYS A 198 -21.68 -0.35 -65.40
N ARG A 199 -22.56 -0.43 -64.38
CA ARG A 199 -23.94 -0.91 -64.55
C ARG A 199 -24.72 -0.03 -65.53
N ARG A 200 -24.62 1.31 -65.43
CA ARG A 200 -25.25 2.24 -66.40
C ARG A 200 -24.74 2.02 -67.83
N LEU A 201 -23.44 1.81 -68.02
CA LEU A 201 -22.83 1.53 -69.31
C LEU A 201 -23.25 0.15 -69.85
N GLU A 202 -23.35 -0.86 -68.98
CA GLU A 202 -23.88 -2.18 -69.34
C GLU A 202 -25.36 -2.12 -69.73
N TYR A 203 -26.18 -1.30 -69.03
CA TYR A 203 -27.57 -1.05 -69.42
C TYR A 203 -27.68 -0.27 -70.75
N LYS A 204 -26.76 0.65 -71.03
CA LYS A 204 -26.68 1.34 -72.34
C LYS A 204 -26.20 0.41 -73.46
N ARG A 205 -25.28 -0.53 -73.16
CA ARG A 205 -24.75 -1.50 -74.12
C ARG A 205 -25.75 -2.62 -74.43
N ASN A 206 -26.58 -2.98 -73.46
CA ASN A 206 -27.70 -3.92 -73.63
C ASN A 206 -29.01 -3.17 -73.93
N THR A 207 -29.05 -2.43 -75.04
CA THR A 207 -30.33 -2.08 -75.67
C THR A 207 -31.02 -3.37 -76.12
N ARG A 208 -31.97 -3.83 -75.30
CA ARG A 208 -32.78 -5.02 -75.57
C ARG A 208 -33.49 -4.87 -76.92
N ARG A 209 -33.21 -5.80 -77.82
CA ARG A 209 -34.09 -6.19 -78.94
C ARG A 209 -35.51 -6.49 -78.41
N PRO A 210 -36.57 -6.10 -79.13
CA PRO A 210 -37.93 -6.37 -78.72
C PRO A 210 -38.25 -7.86 -78.84
N ARG A 211 -39.04 -8.35 -77.88
CA ARG A 211 -39.62 -9.69 -77.87
C ARG A 211 -40.54 -9.86 -79.08
N THR A 212 -40.26 -10.86 -79.92
CA THR A 212 -41.26 -11.51 -80.76
C THR A 212 -41.24 -13.01 -80.51
N ALA A 213 -42.42 -13.59 -80.60
CA ALA A 213 -42.74 -14.97 -80.30
C ALA A 213 -42.31 -15.95 -81.41
N SER A 214 -42.33 -17.22 -81.01
CA SER A 214 -42.54 -18.45 -81.81
C SER A 214 -41.35 -19.13 -82.52
N SER A 215 -41.22 -20.41 -82.12
CA SER A 215 -40.76 -21.60 -82.84
C SER A 215 -39.29 -22.06 -82.71
N PRO A 216 -39.05 -23.38 -82.50
CA PRO A 216 -37.74 -23.97 -82.26
C PRO A 216 -37.09 -24.50 -83.53
N PRO A 217 -35.78 -24.79 -83.49
CA PRO A 217 -35.30 -25.98 -84.17
C PRO A 217 -34.50 -26.88 -83.23
N ALA A 218 -34.79 -28.18 -83.37
CA ALA A 218 -33.93 -29.26 -82.96
C ALA A 218 -32.54 -29.09 -83.58
N ASP A 219 -31.48 -29.33 -82.80
CA ASP A 219 -30.48 -30.30 -83.21
C ASP A 219 -29.49 -30.69 -82.09
N ALA A 220 -29.34 -32.00 -81.96
CA ALA A 220 -28.21 -32.78 -81.47
C ALA A 220 -27.50 -32.36 -80.16
N LYS A 221 -27.80 -33.13 -79.10
CA LYS A 221 -26.87 -33.41 -78.00
C LYS A 221 -25.54 -33.95 -78.57
N LYS A 222 -24.49 -33.12 -78.57
CA LYS A 222 -23.12 -33.56 -78.83
C LYS A 222 -22.47 -33.90 -77.48
N ALA A 223 -22.35 -35.20 -77.20
CA ALA A 223 -21.56 -35.69 -76.07
C ALA A 223 -20.10 -35.23 -76.25
N VAL A 224 -19.60 -34.43 -75.31
CA VAL A 224 -18.19 -34.03 -75.27
C VAL A 224 -17.38 -35.26 -74.87
N THR A 225 -16.65 -35.83 -75.82
CA THR A 225 -15.61 -36.84 -75.53
C THR A 225 -14.52 -36.20 -74.66
N PRO A 226 -14.07 -36.85 -73.56
CA PRO A 226 -13.02 -36.29 -72.72
C PRO A 226 -11.72 -36.24 -73.52
N ARG A 227 -11.14 -35.04 -73.64
CA ARG A 227 -9.80 -34.81 -74.18
C ARG A 227 -8.79 -35.65 -73.40
N ALA A 228 -7.99 -36.46 -74.08
CA ALA A 228 -6.93 -37.23 -73.45
C ALA A 228 -5.98 -36.27 -72.70
N VAL A 229 -5.83 -36.51 -71.40
CA VAL A 229 -4.99 -35.71 -70.51
C VAL A 229 -3.53 -35.97 -70.89
N SER A 230 -2.72 -34.94 -71.12
CA SER A 230 -1.28 -35.12 -71.38
C SER A 230 -0.60 -35.77 -70.16
N ALA A 231 0.47 -36.52 -70.35
CA ALA A 231 1.17 -37.21 -69.26
C ALA A 231 1.58 -36.26 -68.13
N GLU A 232 1.99 -35.03 -68.47
CA GLU A 232 2.32 -33.98 -67.50
C GLU A 232 1.11 -33.48 -66.71
N GLU A 233 -0.04 -33.33 -67.36
CA GLU A 233 -1.28 -32.88 -66.72
C GLU A 233 -1.87 -33.99 -65.83
N ALA A 234 -1.72 -35.24 -66.25
CA ALA A 234 -2.06 -36.41 -65.43
C ALA A 234 -1.14 -36.50 -64.20
N ALA A 235 0.17 -36.31 -64.37
CA ALA A 235 1.12 -36.26 -63.26
C ALA A 235 0.80 -35.14 -62.27
N LYS A 236 0.47 -33.92 -62.73
CA LYS A 236 0.06 -32.81 -61.86
C LYS A 236 -1.22 -33.12 -61.06
N ARG A 237 -2.21 -33.74 -61.70
CA ARG A 237 -3.46 -34.15 -61.03
C ARG A 237 -3.22 -35.25 -60.00
N ILE A 238 -2.42 -36.25 -60.33
CA ILE A 238 -2.04 -37.33 -59.41
C ILE A 238 -1.26 -36.76 -58.22
N GLN A 239 -0.29 -35.87 -58.48
CA GLN A 239 0.47 -35.21 -57.42
C GLN A 239 -0.41 -34.30 -56.55
N ALA A 240 -1.36 -33.57 -57.14
CA ALA A 240 -2.30 -32.75 -56.38
C ALA A 240 -3.23 -33.61 -55.51
N ALA A 241 -3.77 -34.69 -56.04
CA ALA A 241 -4.61 -35.64 -55.31
C ALA A 241 -3.82 -36.37 -54.21
N TRP A 242 -2.58 -36.79 -54.48
CA TRP A 242 -1.69 -37.41 -53.51
C TRP A 242 -1.36 -36.43 -52.38
N ARG A 243 -0.92 -35.20 -52.68
CA ARG A 243 -0.64 -34.17 -51.67
C ARG A 243 -1.88 -33.83 -50.85
N ALA A 244 -3.05 -33.73 -51.48
CA ALA A 244 -4.32 -33.49 -50.79
C ALA A 244 -4.67 -34.65 -49.85
N ARG A 245 -4.43 -35.90 -50.26
CA ARG A 245 -4.65 -37.08 -49.43
C ARG A 245 -3.68 -37.16 -48.26
N THR A 246 -2.40 -36.85 -48.49
CA THR A 246 -1.39 -36.78 -47.42
C THR A 246 -1.76 -35.73 -46.37
N ARG A 247 -2.14 -34.51 -46.79
CA ARG A 247 -2.61 -33.46 -45.87
C ARG A 247 -3.89 -33.86 -45.14
N LYS A 248 -4.83 -34.50 -45.83
CA LYS A 248 -6.04 -35.05 -45.21
C LYS A 248 -5.68 -36.03 -44.08
N ASN A 249 -4.78 -36.98 -44.33
CA ASN A 249 -4.39 -37.96 -43.32
C ASN A 249 -3.75 -37.30 -42.08
N ILE A 250 -2.97 -36.22 -42.26
CA ILE A 250 -2.39 -35.44 -41.15
C ILE A 250 -3.48 -34.76 -40.33
N VAL A 251 -4.45 -34.12 -40.99
CA VAL A 251 -5.57 -33.44 -40.32
C VAL A 251 -6.48 -34.45 -39.61
N ASP A 252 -6.81 -35.57 -40.26
CA ASP A 252 -7.62 -36.65 -39.68
C ASP A 252 -6.91 -37.27 -38.46
N ALA A 253 -5.58 -37.45 -38.51
CA ALA A 253 -4.78 -37.95 -37.39
C ALA A 253 -4.80 -36.98 -36.19
N TRP A 254 -4.70 -35.66 -36.43
CA TRP A 254 -4.83 -34.66 -35.37
C TRP A 254 -6.24 -34.63 -34.76
N LEU A 255 -7.28 -34.64 -35.60
CA LEU A 255 -8.68 -34.61 -35.15
C LEU A 255 -9.07 -35.86 -34.35
N ALA A 256 -8.44 -37.01 -34.61
CA ALA A 256 -8.67 -38.25 -33.87
C ALA A 256 -8.31 -38.14 -32.37
N PHE A 257 -7.33 -37.30 -32.00
CA PHE A 257 -7.00 -37.05 -30.59
C PHE A 257 -8.05 -36.18 -29.90
N GLY A 258 -8.85 -35.42 -30.66
CA GLY A 258 -9.95 -34.63 -30.13
C GLY A 258 -9.52 -33.61 -29.06
N LEU A 259 -8.31 -33.05 -29.17
CA LEU A 259 -7.81 -32.00 -28.29
C LEU A 259 -8.57 -30.69 -28.55
N SER A 260 -9.47 -30.31 -27.63
CA SER A 260 -10.17 -29.02 -27.62
C SER A 260 -10.07 -28.38 -26.24
N ILE A 261 -10.21 -27.05 -26.18
CA ILE A 261 -10.15 -26.29 -24.92
C ILE A 261 -11.10 -26.89 -23.87
N ASP A 262 -12.34 -27.19 -24.26
CA ASP A 262 -13.38 -27.72 -23.35
C ASP A 262 -13.01 -29.10 -22.78
N LYS A 263 -12.44 -30.00 -23.60
CA LYS A 263 -12.06 -31.34 -23.15
C LYS A 263 -10.84 -31.30 -22.22
N VAL A 264 -9.90 -30.40 -22.44
CA VAL A 264 -8.73 -30.25 -21.56
C VAL A 264 -9.14 -29.75 -20.18
N HIS A 265 -10.22 -28.96 -20.09
CA HIS A 265 -10.81 -28.52 -18.83
C HIS A 265 -11.54 -29.65 -18.09
N ASP A 266 -12.22 -30.54 -18.83
CA ASP A 266 -13.00 -31.64 -18.23
C ASP A 266 -12.13 -32.79 -17.67
N HIS A 267 -10.90 -32.94 -18.16
CA HIS A 267 -9.94 -33.96 -17.70
C HIS A 267 -8.98 -33.43 -16.62
N GLY A 268 -8.57 -34.29 -15.69
CA GLY A 268 -7.62 -33.94 -14.62
C GLY A 268 -6.23 -33.60 -15.16
N PHE A 269 -5.50 -32.69 -14.48
CA PHE A 269 -4.18 -32.22 -14.90
C PHE A 269 -3.16 -33.33 -15.17
N GLU A 270 -3.13 -34.38 -14.33
CA GLU A 270 -2.21 -35.51 -14.50
C GLU A 270 -2.55 -36.34 -15.76
N GLU A 271 -3.84 -36.55 -16.03
CA GLU A 271 -4.32 -37.28 -17.21
C GLU A 271 -4.00 -36.52 -18.50
N VAL A 272 -4.24 -35.21 -18.52
CA VAL A 272 -3.90 -34.33 -19.65
C VAL A 272 -2.39 -34.30 -19.88
N THR A 273 -1.59 -34.20 -18.82
CA THR A 273 -0.12 -34.16 -18.93
C THR A 273 0.44 -35.49 -19.44
N ALA A 274 -0.16 -36.62 -19.04
CA ALA A 274 0.21 -37.94 -19.56
C ALA A 274 -0.13 -38.07 -21.06
N LEU A 275 -1.32 -37.59 -21.47
CA LEU A 275 -1.76 -37.60 -22.87
C LEU A 275 -0.87 -36.73 -23.76
N LEU A 276 -0.52 -35.52 -23.31
CA LEU A 276 0.34 -34.60 -24.09
C LEU A 276 1.79 -35.05 -24.19
N ASN A 277 2.24 -35.97 -23.32
CA ASN A 277 3.55 -36.59 -23.39
C ASN A 277 3.59 -37.88 -24.23
N GLU A 278 2.46 -38.38 -24.75
CA GLU A 278 2.45 -39.56 -25.60
C GLU A 278 3.16 -39.27 -26.94
N ASP A 279 4.08 -40.15 -27.35
CA ASP A 279 4.88 -39.98 -28.57
C ASP A 279 4.03 -39.82 -29.84
N LYS A 280 2.83 -40.42 -29.87
CA LYS A 280 1.88 -40.30 -30.97
C LYS A 280 1.32 -38.88 -31.10
N VAL A 281 1.02 -38.23 -29.96
CA VAL A 281 0.51 -36.85 -29.92
C VAL A 281 1.60 -35.89 -30.33
N LEU A 282 2.83 -36.08 -29.85
CA LEU A 282 3.99 -35.27 -30.24
C LEU A 282 4.26 -35.37 -31.76
N ALA A 283 4.24 -36.58 -32.33
CA ALA A 283 4.43 -36.78 -33.77
C ALA A 283 3.32 -36.15 -34.62
N ALA A 284 2.06 -36.27 -34.20
CA ALA A 284 0.93 -35.64 -34.90
C ALA A 284 0.98 -34.10 -34.80
N THR A 285 1.37 -33.57 -33.64
CA THR A 285 1.57 -32.14 -33.42
C THR A 285 2.69 -31.60 -34.31
N GLU A 286 3.79 -32.33 -34.46
CA GLU A 286 4.88 -31.95 -35.36
C GLU A 286 4.41 -31.88 -36.82
N GLN A 287 3.62 -32.86 -37.27
CA GLN A 287 3.09 -32.90 -38.63
C GLN A 287 2.11 -31.76 -38.92
N ILE A 288 1.21 -31.44 -37.97
CA ILE A 288 0.26 -30.34 -38.14
C ILE A 288 0.95 -28.97 -38.07
N MET A 289 1.92 -28.78 -37.15
CA MET A 289 2.72 -27.55 -37.09
C MET A 289 3.57 -27.34 -38.36
N THR A 290 4.06 -28.43 -38.96
CA THR A 290 4.76 -28.37 -40.26
C THR A 290 3.81 -27.94 -41.39
N LEU A 291 2.57 -28.42 -41.38
CA LEU A 291 1.54 -28.02 -42.35
C LEU A 291 1.17 -26.52 -42.25
N PHE A 292 1.22 -25.95 -41.04
CA PHE A 292 1.01 -24.52 -40.79
C PHE A 292 2.29 -23.66 -40.90
N GLY A 293 3.45 -24.26 -41.20
CA GLY A 293 4.71 -23.52 -41.34
C GLY A 293 5.23 -22.89 -40.03
N LEU A 294 4.87 -23.45 -38.87
CA LEU A 294 5.20 -22.90 -37.54
C LEU A 294 6.55 -23.37 -36.98
N LEU A 295 7.21 -24.31 -37.67
CA LEU A 295 8.51 -24.84 -37.28
C LEU A 295 9.61 -24.20 -38.13
N SER A 296 10.37 -23.28 -37.53
CA SER A 296 11.40 -22.48 -38.21
C SER A 296 12.85 -22.97 -37.98
N GLY A 297 13.07 -24.24 -37.60
CA GLY A 297 14.39 -24.77 -37.27
C GLY A 297 14.73 -26.08 -37.99
N GLU A 298 15.97 -26.18 -38.49
CA GLU A 298 16.53 -27.40 -39.11
C GLU A 298 16.91 -28.47 -38.05
N ASP A 299 17.12 -28.09 -36.79
CA ASP A 299 17.54 -29.00 -35.71
C ASP A 299 16.39 -29.80 -35.09
N THR A 300 16.50 -31.13 -35.06
CA THR A 300 15.49 -32.06 -34.49
C THR A 300 15.19 -31.79 -33.02
N THR A 301 16.19 -31.41 -32.22
CA THR A 301 16.04 -31.09 -30.79
C THR A 301 15.24 -29.81 -30.56
N SER A 302 15.45 -28.80 -31.42
CA SER A 302 14.72 -27.53 -31.37
C SER A 302 13.25 -27.71 -31.75
N ARG A 303 12.98 -28.57 -32.75
CA ARG A 303 11.62 -28.93 -33.18
C ARG A 303 10.85 -29.60 -32.05
N GLY A 304 11.46 -30.56 -31.35
CA GLY A 304 10.85 -31.19 -30.19
C GLY A 304 10.57 -30.23 -29.03
N SER A 305 11.39 -29.19 -28.83
CA SER A 305 11.09 -28.16 -27.83
C SER A 305 9.91 -27.29 -28.25
N SER A 306 9.86 -26.84 -29.50
CA SER A 306 8.77 -26.01 -30.03
C SER A 306 7.43 -26.74 -30.01
N VAL A 307 7.41 -28.03 -30.33
CA VAL A 307 6.21 -28.88 -30.24
C VAL A 307 5.70 -28.95 -28.80
N ARG A 308 6.58 -29.17 -27.82
CA ARG A 308 6.19 -29.18 -26.39
C ARG A 308 5.72 -27.82 -25.91
N THR A 309 6.34 -26.73 -26.35
CA THR A 309 5.92 -25.36 -26.00
C THR A 309 4.55 -25.03 -26.61
N PHE A 310 4.26 -25.49 -27.83
CA PHE A 310 2.93 -25.37 -28.43
C PHE A 310 1.88 -26.15 -27.63
N LEU A 311 2.17 -27.39 -27.24
CA LEU A 311 1.28 -28.18 -26.40
C LEU A 311 1.10 -27.59 -24.99
N ALA A 312 2.11 -26.92 -24.46
CA ALA A 312 2.00 -26.19 -23.19
C ALA A 312 0.95 -25.08 -23.24
N ALA A 313 0.62 -24.51 -24.41
CA ALA A 313 -0.48 -23.56 -24.53
C ALA A 313 -1.84 -24.19 -24.15
N PHE A 314 -2.06 -25.47 -24.49
CA PHE A 314 -3.26 -26.21 -24.06
C PHE A 314 -3.27 -26.47 -22.55
N LEU A 315 -2.12 -26.78 -21.94
CA LEU A 315 -2.00 -26.94 -20.48
C LEU A 315 -2.27 -25.64 -19.73
N ILE A 316 -1.70 -24.52 -20.21
CA ILE A 316 -1.87 -23.20 -19.60
C ILE A 316 -3.36 -22.78 -19.62
N LEU A 317 -4.08 -23.08 -20.70
CA LEU A 317 -5.50 -22.74 -20.82
C LEU A 317 -6.41 -23.68 -20.03
N GLY A 318 -6.08 -24.97 -19.95
CA GLY A 318 -6.90 -25.97 -19.25
C GLY A 318 -6.79 -25.90 -17.73
N HIS A 319 -5.57 -25.75 -17.19
CA HIS A 319 -5.31 -25.79 -15.75
C HIS A 319 -4.39 -24.63 -15.31
N PRO A 320 -4.83 -23.37 -15.46
CA PRO A 320 -3.97 -22.20 -15.18
C PRO A 320 -3.47 -22.16 -13.73
N ALA A 321 -4.32 -22.53 -12.77
CA ALA A 321 -3.99 -22.51 -11.34
C ALA A 321 -2.91 -23.53 -10.92
N GLN A 322 -2.74 -24.61 -11.69
CA GLN A 322 -1.72 -25.63 -11.40
C GLN A 322 -0.41 -25.35 -12.12
N VAL A 323 -0.46 -24.68 -13.28
CA VAL A 323 0.72 -24.33 -14.08
C VAL A 323 1.36 -23.02 -13.61
N LEU A 324 0.57 -22.06 -13.14
CA LEU A 324 1.03 -20.72 -12.77
C LEU A 324 0.93 -20.57 -11.24
N SER A 325 2.06 -20.29 -10.59
CA SER A 325 2.11 -20.10 -9.13
C SER A 325 1.61 -18.73 -8.65
N ARG A 326 1.40 -17.77 -9.57
CA ARG A 326 1.00 -16.39 -9.27
C ARG A 326 0.13 -15.82 -10.40
N ASP A 327 -0.88 -15.03 -10.04
CA ASP A 327 -1.74 -14.30 -10.98
C ASP A 327 -1.21 -12.87 -11.22
N GLY A 328 -0.10 -12.73 -11.94
CA GLY A 328 0.46 -11.43 -12.33
C GLY A 328 0.10 -11.01 -13.76
N ASP A 329 0.40 -9.76 -14.11
CA ASP A 329 0.09 -9.20 -15.44
C ASP A 329 0.76 -9.95 -16.60
N GLN A 330 1.93 -10.55 -16.37
CA GLN A 330 2.65 -11.33 -17.39
C GLN A 330 2.04 -12.72 -17.57
N GLU A 331 1.58 -13.33 -16.47
CA GLU A 331 0.87 -14.60 -16.48
C GLU A 331 -0.49 -14.45 -17.17
N GLN A 332 -1.20 -13.34 -16.94
CA GLN A 332 -2.43 -13.00 -17.65
C GLN A 332 -2.19 -12.69 -19.14
N ASP A 333 -1.13 -11.96 -19.50
CA ASP A 333 -0.75 -11.76 -20.90
C ASP A 333 -0.40 -13.09 -21.58
N LEU A 334 0.32 -13.98 -20.89
CA LEU A 334 0.64 -15.31 -21.40
C LEU A 334 -0.63 -16.16 -21.65
N ILE A 335 -1.59 -16.16 -20.73
CA ILE A 335 -2.88 -16.84 -20.89
C ILE A 335 -3.63 -16.26 -22.09
N GLN A 336 -3.68 -14.92 -22.22
CA GLN A 336 -4.35 -14.27 -23.33
C GLN A 336 -3.69 -14.60 -24.68
N LYS A 337 -2.35 -14.57 -24.77
CA LYS A 337 -1.63 -14.95 -26.00
C LYS A 337 -1.75 -16.44 -26.32
N ALA A 338 -1.80 -17.31 -25.32
CA ALA A 338 -2.10 -18.73 -25.51
C ALA A 338 -3.51 -18.92 -26.09
N LYS A 339 -4.50 -18.19 -25.54
CA LYS A 339 -5.89 -18.22 -26.02
C LYS A 339 -5.99 -17.75 -27.47
N ASP A 340 -5.35 -16.63 -27.80
CA ASP A 340 -5.34 -16.07 -29.16
C ASP A 340 -4.71 -17.05 -30.17
N LEU A 341 -3.64 -17.74 -29.78
CA LEU A 341 -3.00 -18.78 -30.59
C LEU A 341 -3.93 -19.97 -30.86
N ILE A 342 -4.54 -20.55 -29.81
CA ILE A 342 -5.41 -21.71 -29.96
C ILE A 342 -6.67 -21.35 -30.76
N MET A 343 -7.29 -20.20 -30.51
CA MET A 343 -8.45 -19.74 -31.30
C MET A 343 -8.09 -19.53 -32.78
N ALA A 344 -6.94 -18.91 -33.08
CA ALA A 344 -6.49 -18.72 -34.46
C ALA A 344 -6.20 -20.06 -35.16
N PHE A 345 -5.61 -21.01 -34.43
CA PHE A 345 -5.32 -22.35 -34.91
C PHE A 345 -6.60 -23.16 -35.19
N GLU A 346 -7.56 -23.19 -34.27
CA GLU A 346 -8.86 -23.87 -34.44
C GLU A 346 -9.68 -23.24 -35.58
N ALA A 347 -9.68 -21.92 -35.70
CA ALA A 347 -10.32 -21.20 -36.81
C ALA A 347 -9.67 -21.47 -38.17
N ALA A 348 -8.38 -21.83 -38.18
CA ALA A 348 -7.68 -22.25 -39.38
C ALA A 348 -7.96 -23.72 -39.71
N LEU A 349 -7.94 -24.61 -38.71
CA LEU A 349 -8.26 -26.03 -38.83
C LEU A 349 -9.68 -26.27 -39.36
N SER A 350 -10.68 -25.58 -38.81
CA SER A 350 -12.10 -25.74 -39.20
C SER A 350 -12.38 -25.46 -40.68
N LYS A 351 -11.48 -24.77 -41.39
CA LYS A 351 -11.67 -24.44 -42.82
C LYS A 351 -10.75 -25.25 -43.75
N LEU A 352 -10.02 -26.23 -43.20
CA LEU A 352 -9.33 -27.28 -43.96
C LEU A 352 -10.37 -28.36 -44.35
N THR A 353 -11.10 -28.10 -45.43
CA THR A 353 -12.10 -29.03 -45.97
C THR A 353 -11.67 -29.63 -47.30
N THR A 354 -12.42 -30.61 -47.78
CA THR A 354 -12.24 -31.25 -49.09
C THR A 354 -12.26 -30.23 -50.24
N PHE A 355 -13.04 -29.15 -50.11
CA PHE A 355 -13.15 -28.07 -51.10
C PHE A 355 -11.85 -27.28 -51.31
N ASN A 356 -10.97 -27.24 -50.31
CA ASN A 356 -9.68 -26.53 -50.37
C ASN A 356 -8.49 -27.50 -50.45
N TYR A 357 -8.74 -28.79 -50.75
CA TYR A 357 -7.71 -29.83 -50.77
C TYR A 357 -6.84 -29.86 -49.51
N TYR A 358 -7.42 -29.50 -48.35
CA TYR A 358 -6.73 -29.36 -47.06
C TYR A 358 -5.50 -28.43 -47.11
N THR A 359 -5.57 -27.36 -47.91
CA THR A 359 -4.48 -26.37 -48.05
C THR A 359 -4.83 -25.12 -47.24
N PRO A 360 -4.02 -24.69 -46.26
CA PRO A 360 -4.32 -23.48 -45.50
C PRO A 360 -4.18 -22.23 -46.37
N SER A 361 -5.09 -21.26 -46.18
CA SER A 361 -5.06 -19.97 -46.89
C SER A 361 -3.87 -19.13 -46.40
N PRO A 362 -3.15 -18.40 -47.30
CA PRO A 362 -1.96 -17.63 -46.94
C PRO A 362 -2.20 -16.60 -45.83
N THR A 363 -3.34 -15.91 -45.86
CA THR A 363 -3.71 -14.93 -44.83
C THR A 363 -3.85 -15.57 -43.44
N ARG A 364 -4.26 -16.83 -43.37
CA ARG A 364 -4.43 -17.55 -42.09
C ARG A 364 -3.14 -18.16 -41.59
N LEU A 365 -2.29 -18.62 -42.50
CA LEU A 365 -0.93 -19.01 -42.15
C LEU A 365 -0.22 -17.84 -41.47
N GLU A 366 -0.33 -16.63 -42.04
CA GLU A 366 0.24 -15.43 -41.45
C GLU A 366 -0.39 -15.10 -40.09
N THR A 367 -1.71 -15.18 -39.96
CA THR A 367 -2.41 -14.93 -38.69
C THR A 367 -1.97 -15.89 -37.58
N VAL A 368 -1.88 -17.20 -37.88
CA VAL A 368 -1.44 -18.22 -36.91
C VAL A 368 0.04 -18.07 -36.60
N ALA A 369 0.87 -17.76 -37.60
CA ALA A 369 2.31 -17.51 -37.39
C ALA A 369 2.57 -16.30 -36.50
N LEU A 370 1.83 -15.20 -36.69
CA LEU A 370 1.92 -14.01 -35.83
C LEU A 370 1.47 -14.32 -34.39
N ALA A 371 0.35 -15.02 -34.21
CA ALA A 371 -0.12 -15.43 -32.89
C ALA A 371 0.87 -16.37 -32.19
N HIS A 372 1.46 -17.31 -32.94
CA HIS A 372 2.49 -18.22 -32.44
C HIS A 372 3.76 -17.47 -32.03
N GLY A 373 4.23 -16.52 -32.84
CA GLY A 373 5.38 -15.68 -32.52
C GLY A 373 5.16 -14.83 -31.26
N ALA A 374 3.96 -14.25 -31.12
CA ALA A 374 3.58 -13.49 -29.93
C ALA A 374 3.54 -14.36 -28.67
N PHE A 375 2.92 -15.55 -28.75
CA PHE A 375 2.91 -16.52 -27.66
C PHE A 375 4.32 -17.00 -27.29
N MET A 376 5.16 -17.37 -28.26
CA MET A 376 6.53 -17.80 -28.00
C MET A 376 7.37 -16.72 -27.31
N THR A 377 7.17 -15.46 -27.69
CA THR A 377 7.85 -14.32 -27.06
C THR A 377 7.40 -14.16 -25.60
N ALA A 378 6.08 -14.16 -25.35
CA ALA A 378 5.52 -14.08 -24.01
C ALA A 378 5.95 -15.27 -23.13
N PHE A 379 5.92 -16.49 -23.67
CA PHE A 379 6.32 -17.71 -22.98
C PHE A 379 7.80 -17.69 -22.60
N ASN A 380 8.69 -17.25 -23.49
CA ASN A 380 10.12 -17.15 -23.19
C ASN A 380 10.43 -16.07 -22.15
N LEU A 381 9.71 -14.94 -22.17
CA LEU A 381 9.85 -13.88 -21.15
C LEU A 381 9.38 -14.37 -19.78
N TRP A 382 8.22 -15.03 -19.73
CA TRP A 382 7.70 -15.66 -18.52
C TRP A 382 8.68 -16.71 -17.98
N LYS A 383 9.16 -17.63 -18.82
CA LYS A 383 10.13 -18.67 -18.45
C LYS A 383 11.44 -18.07 -17.91
N ALA A 384 11.94 -17.00 -18.52
CA ALA A 384 13.15 -16.32 -18.06
C ALA A 384 12.97 -15.74 -16.65
N ARG A 385 11.83 -15.09 -16.38
CA ARG A 385 11.52 -14.54 -15.07
C ARG A 385 11.30 -15.63 -14.02
N ASP A 386 10.50 -16.64 -14.34
CA ASP A 386 10.21 -17.74 -13.43
C ASP A 386 11.50 -18.49 -13.05
N SER A 387 12.37 -18.76 -14.04
CA SER A 387 13.68 -19.34 -13.77
C SER A 387 14.55 -18.47 -12.87
N SER A 388 14.49 -17.14 -13.01
CA SER A 388 15.23 -16.22 -12.14
C SER A 388 14.68 -16.18 -10.71
N ALA A 389 13.36 -16.20 -10.53
CA ALA A 389 12.71 -16.26 -9.22
C ALA A 389 12.99 -17.60 -8.51
N LEU A 390 13.02 -18.70 -9.25
CA LEU A 390 13.42 -20.01 -8.76
C LEU A 390 14.90 -20.03 -8.33
N ILE A 391 15.78 -19.40 -9.11
CA ILE A 391 17.20 -19.26 -8.74
C ILE A 391 17.34 -18.41 -7.47
N GLU A 392 16.60 -17.31 -7.34
CA GLU A 392 16.63 -16.45 -6.16
C GLU A 392 16.15 -17.17 -4.89
N THR A 393 15.05 -17.92 -4.97
CA THR A 393 14.56 -18.73 -3.84
C THR A 393 15.54 -19.84 -3.47
N MET A 394 16.14 -20.52 -4.44
CA MET A 394 17.22 -21.48 -4.19
C MET A 394 18.45 -20.82 -3.54
N VAL A 395 18.86 -19.63 -3.99
CA VAL A 395 19.97 -18.88 -3.39
C VAL A 395 19.63 -18.40 -1.96
N ALA A 396 18.40 -17.97 -1.71
CA ALA A 396 17.95 -17.60 -0.37
C ALA A 396 17.97 -18.80 0.59
N SER A 397 17.50 -19.97 0.14
CA SER A 397 17.58 -21.21 0.92
C SER A 397 19.04 -21.65 1.16
N PHE A 398 19.94 -21.40 0.21
CA PHE A 398 21.37 -21.65 0.40
C PHE A 398 21.96 -20.73 1.49
N VAL A 399 21.58 -19.46 1.51
CA VAL A 399 22.04 -18.48 2.51
C VAL A 399 21.48 -18.78 3.90
N SER A 400 20.23 -19.23 4.01
CA SER A 400 19.67 -19.63 5.31
C SER A 400 20.37 -20.86 5.87
N LEU A 401 20.67 -21.86 5.03
CA LEU A 401 21.49 -23.02 5.41
C LEU A 401 22.92 -22.62 5.81
N ASP A 402 23.55 -21.64 5.14
CA ASP A 402 24.86 -21.10 5.56
C ASP A 402 24.79 -20.39 6.92
N ALA A 403 23.69 -19.70 7.21
CA ALA A 403 23.48 -19.06 8.51
C ALA A 403 23.30 -20.07 9.65
N ILE A 404 22.52 -21.14 9.42
CA ILE A 404 22.33 -22.25 10.37
C ILE A 404 23.65 -23.01 10.55
N TRP A 405 24.38 -23.27 9.47
CA TRP A 405 25.70 -23.88 9.54
C TRP A 405 26.64 -23.08 10.46
N GLN A 406 26.63 -21.75 10.35
CA GLN A 406 27.48 -20.89 11.18
C GLN A 406 27.07 -20.87 12.67
N SER A 407 25.81 -21.10 13.03
CA SER A 407 25.42 -21.20 14.44
C SER A 407 25.77 -22.55 15.04
N VAL A 408 25.62 -23.62 14.26
CA VAL A 408 25.82 -25.01 14.73
C VAL A 408 27.30 -25.43 14.69
N LYS A 409 28.14 -24.78 13.88
CA LYS A 409 29.55 -25.14 13.73
C LYS A 409 30.34 -25.10 15.04
N ASP A 410 29.98 -24.21 15.97
CA ASP A 410 30.68 -24.01 17.24
C ASP A 410 30.04 -24.76 18.44
N GLU A 411 28.95 -25.50 18.25
CA GLU A 411 28.28 -26.26 19.32
C GLU A 411 28.95 -27.64 19.51
N THR A 412 29.38 -27.91 20.75
CA THR A 412 30.21 -29.06 21.16
C THR A 412 29.39 -30.27 21.63
N VAL A 413 28.29 -30.61 20.96
CA VAL A 413 27.49 -31.81 21.27
C VAL A 413 27.73 -32.86 20.16
N GLU A 414 28.63 -33.81 20.41
CA GLU A 414 29.42 -34.46 19.35
C GLU A 414 28.69 -35.46 18.41
N VAL A 415 27.53 -36.03 18.75
CA VAL A 415 26.96 -37.13 17.93
C VAL A 415 25.81 -36.66 17.02
N VAL A 416 24.78 -36.02 17.59
CA VAL A 416 23.64 -35.51 16.79
C VAL A 416 24.03 -34.31 15.93
N ALA A 417 25.01 -33.52 16.38
CA ALA A 417 25.47 -32.36 15.62
C ALA A 417 26.23 -32.76 14.35
N GLU A 418 26.94 -33.89 14.31
CA GLU A 418 27.70 -34.29 13.11
C GLU A 418 26.78 -34.81 11.99
N GLU A 419 25.75 -35.59 12.31
CA GLU A 419 24.72 -36.00 11.33
C GLU A 419 23.98 -34.78 10.78
N TYR A 420 23.56 -33.87 11.66
CA TYR A 420 22.89 -32.63 11.25
C TYR A 420 23.78 -31.71 10.40
N LYS A 421 25.08 -31.61 10.75
CA LYS A 421 26.10 -30.91 9.98
C LYS A 421 26.31 -31.54 8.58
N SER A 422 26.32 -32.87 8.51
CA SER A 422 26.45 -33.58 7.24
C SER A 422 25.24 -33.33 6.34
N GLY A 423 24.02 -33.40 6.89
CA GLY A 423 22.78 -33.13 6.15
C GLY A 423 22.69 -31.70 5.60
N ILE A 424 23.18 -30.69 6.34
CA ILE A 424 23.24 -29.31 5.84
C ILE A 424 24.20 -29.19 4.64
N ARG A 425 25.37 -29.85 4.69
CA ARG A 425 26.34 -29.82 3.59
C ARG A 425 25.82 -30.54 2.34
N ASP A 426 25.16 -31.68 2.52
CA ASP A 426 24.58 -32.43 1.40
C ASP A 426 23.46 -31.64 0.72
N ASN A 427 22.58 -31.00 1.51
CA ASN A 427 21.55 -30.11 0.98
C ASN A 427 22.13 -28.88 0.27
N GLN A 428 23.20 -28.27 0.80
CA GLN A 428 23.93 -27.20 0.12
C GLN A 428 24.54 -27.65 -1.21
N ALA A 429 25.09 -28.86 -1.27
CA ALA A 429 25.66 -29.42 -2.51
C ALA A 429 24.58 -29.69 -3.57
N ILE A 430 23.42 -30.22 -3.15
CA ILE A 430 22.26 -30.43 -4.03
C ILE A 430 21.77 -29.09 -4.57
N LEU A 431 21.57 -28.08 -3.72
CA LEU A 431 21.14 -26.74 -4.14
C LEU A 431 22.17 -26.09 -5.08
N LEU A 432 23.47 -26.21 -4.78
CA LEU A 432 24.52 -25.68 -5.64
C LEU A 432 24.48 -26.32 -7.04
N SER A 433 24.31 -27.64 -7.12
CA SER A 433 24.21 -28.34 -8.42
C SER A 433 23.00 -27.89 -9.24
N LYS A 434 21.85 -27.69 -8.58
CA LYS A 434 20.60 -27.21 -9.22
C LYS A 434 20.74 -25.77 -9.71
N ILE A 435 21.29 -24.88 -8.89
CA ILE A 435 21.52 -23.47 -9.27
C ILE A 435 22.54 -23.38 -10.43
N LYS A 436 23.60 -24.20 -10.42
CA LYS A 436 24.56 -24.28 -11.53
C LYS A 436 23.91 -24.74 -12.84
N ARG A 437 22.97 -25.69 -12.78
CA ARG A 437 22.24 -26.18 -13.95
C ARG A 437 21.29 -25.14 -14.53
N LEU A 438 20.67 -24.30 -13.69
CA LEU A 438 19.68 -23.30 -14.13
C LEU A 438 20.31 -21.97 -14.55
N ALA A 439 21.34 -21.50 -13.85
CA ALA A 439 21.95 -20.18 -14.09
C ALA A 439 23.25 -20.23 -14.91
N GLY A 440 23.85 -21.41 -15.07
CA GLY A 440 25.22 -21.59 -15.52
C GLY A 440 26.24 -21.50 -14.37
N PRO A 441 27.41 -22.16 -14.49
CA PRO A 441 28.36 -22.33 -13.39
C PRO A 441 28.90 -21.00 -12.83
N ASP A 442 29.22 -20.05 -13.71
CA ASP A 442 29.85 -18.79 -13.31
C ASP A 442 28.86 -17.80 -12.69
N ARG A 443 27.67 -17.68 -13.29
CA ARG A 443 26.59 -16.81 -12.78
C ARG A 443 26.04 -17.34 -11.46
N ALA A 444 25.89 -18.66 -11.31
CA ALA A 444 25.49 -19.30 -10.05
C ALA A 444 26.44 -18.94 -8.90
N LEU A 445 27.75 -19.09 -9.12
CA LEU A 445 28.75 -18.76 -8.11
C LEU A 445 28.78 -17.27 -7.77
N GLN A 446 28.58 -16.39 -8.76
CA GLN A 446 28.50 -14.95 -8.54
C GLN A 446 27.29 -14.56 -7.68
N LEU A 447 26.10 -15.10 -7.98
CA LEU A 447 24.87 -14.84 -7.23
C LEU A 447 24.98 -15.31 -5.78
N ILE A 448 25.49 -16.52 -5.55
CA ILE A 448 25.72 -17.06 -4.21
C ILE A 448 26.74 -16.21 -3.44
N ARG A 449 27.87 -15.85 -4.06
CA ARG A 449 28.89 -14.98 -3.42
C ARG A 449 28.35 -13.59 -3.11
N LYS A 450 27.46 -13.05 -3.92
CA LYS A 450 26.81 -11.75 -3.69
C LYS A 450 25.85 -11.86 -2.50
N ALA A 451 24.97 -12.86 -2.50
CA ALA A 451 23.98 -13.07 -1.45
C ALA A 451 24.60 -13.38 -0.08
N ILE A 452 25.67 -14.20 -0.03
CA ILE A 452 26.42 -14.46 1.21
C ILE A 452 27.07 -13.17 1.74
N ARG A 453 27.67 -12.35 0.87
CA ARG A 453 28.28 -11.07 1.27
C ARG A 453 27.23 -10.10 1.81
N GLU A 454 26.07 -10.05 1.19
CA GLU A 454 24.96 -9.20 1.60
C GLU A 454 24.38 -9.63 2.95
N SER A 455 24.14 -10.93 3.14
CA SER A 455 23.74 -11.52 4.42
C SER A 455 24.76 -11.23 5.54
N ARG A 456 26.06 -11.39 5.27
CA ARG A 456 27.12 -11.09 6.25
C ARG A 456 27.26 -9.60 6.56
N ARG A 457 26.90 -8.70 5.64
CA ARG A 457 26.85 -7.24 5.88
C ARG A 457 25.63 -6.83 6.70
N ALA A 458 24.51 -7.54 6.53
CA ALA A 458 23.28 -7.28 7.28
C ALA A 458 23.36 -7.76 8.75
N ARG A 459 24.34 -8.62 9.10
CA ARG A 459 24.51 -9.09 10.49
C ARG A 459 25.29 -8.08 11.35
N PRO A 460 24.76 -7.65 12.51
CA PRO A 460 25.51 -6.84 13.45
C PRO A 460 26.71 -7.61 14.00
N LYS A 461 27.90 -6.99 14.00
CA LYS A 461 29.13 -7.60 14.53
C LYS A 461 28.95 -7.88 16.03
N ARG A 462 29.11 -9.14 16.46
CA ARG A 462 29.33 -9.49 17.87
C ARG A 462 30.68 -8.90 18.31
N GLY A 463 30.66 -7.99 19.28
CA GLY A 463 31.86 -7.55 19.99
C GLY A 463 32.42 -8.67 20.88
N PRO A 464 33.67 -8.56 21.35
CA PRO A 464 34.29 -9.56 22.20
C PRO A 464 33.57 -9.65 23.55
N SER A 465 33.25 -10.87 23.97
CA SER A 465 32.54 -11.21 25.20
C SER A 465 33.31 -10.76 26.44
N GLY A 466 32.70 -9.89 27.23
CA GLY A 466 33.25 -9.49 28.53
C GLY A 466 32.64 -8.23 29.12
N GLU A 467 31.31 -8.16 29.30
CA GLU A 467 30.72 -7.26 30.29
C GLU A 467 29.30 -7.72 30.65
N VAL A 468 29.09 -7.99 31.94
CA VAL A 468 27.83 -8.46 32.53
C VAL A 468 26.98 -7.26 32.94
N ALA A 469 25.66 -7.36 32.71
CA ALA A 469 24.53 -6.66 33.34
C ALA A 469 23.75 -5.64 32.49
N ARG A 470 22.56 -6.07 32.02
CA ARG A 470 21.22 -5.56 32.43
C ARG A 470 20.13 -6.11 31.48
N PRO A 471 19.12 -6.85 31.96
CA PRO A 471 17.99 -7.24 31.11
C PRO A 471 17.00 -6.07 31.06
N ARG A 472 16.86 -5.43 29.89
CA ARG A 472 15.74 -4.55 29.55
C ARG A 472 14.99 -5.21 28.41
N VAL A 473 13.73 -5.56 28.65
CA VAL A 473 12.85 -6.19 27.67
C VAL A 473 12.45 -5.16 26.61
N ALA A 474 12.90 -5.46 25.39
CA ALA A 474 12.34 -5.25 24.06
C ALA A 474 11.79 -3.88 23.62
N SER A 475 12.53 -3.25 22.71
CA SER A 475 12.03 -2.45 21.59
C SER A 475 11.81 -3.34 20.35
N PRO A 476 10.93 -2.95 19.40
CA PRO A 476 10.40 -3.83 18.36
C PRO A 476 11.38 -4.02 17.19
N THR A 477 11.42 -5.23 16.63
CA THR A 477 12.12 -5.56 15.37
C THR A 477 11.06 -5.99 14.34
N PRO A 478 11.18 -5.65 13.04
CA PRO A 478 10.12 -5.90 12.08
C PRO A 478 10.10 -7.36 11.62
N ALA A 479 8.87 -7.87 11.55
CA ALA A 479 8.37 -8.99 10.75
C ALA A 479 9.36 -10.08 10.29
N SER A 480 9.35 -11.22 11.00
CA SER A 480 9.39 -12.57 10.40
C SER A 480 8.94 -13.63 11.41
N THR A 481 8.02 -14.49 10.94
CA THR A 481 7.57 -15.80 11.48
C THR A 481 7.00 -15.83 12.91
N ILE A 482 5.69 -16.09 12.98
CA ILE A 482 4.88 -16.22 14.19
C ILE A 482 5.30 -17.50 14.94
N SER A 483 5.81 -17.35 16.15
CA SER A 483 6.05 -18.44 17.10
C SER A 483 4.81 -18.64 17.97
N GLU A 484 4.48 -19.90 18.30
CA GLU A 484 3.32 -20.30 19.12
C GLU A 484 3.26 -19.63 20.51
N ASP A 485 4.41 -19.22 21.05
CA ASP A 485 4.49 -18.48 22.33
C ASP A 485 3.93 -17.05 22.29
N GLN A 486 3.90 -16.40 21.12
CA GLN A 486 3.24 -15.08 20.98
C GLN A 486 1.73 -15.21 20.93
N VAL A 487 1.21 -16.31 20.36
CA VAL A 487 -0.22 -16.61 20.29
C VAL A 487 -0.78 -16.89 21.69
N SER A 488 -0.04 -17.59 22.56
CA SER A 488 -0.45 -17.85 23.94
C SER A 488 -0.46 -16.59 24.81
N THR A 489 0.53 -15.70 24.65
CA THR A 489 0.55 -14.39 25.34
C THR A 489 -0.50 -13.42 24.81
N GLN A 490 -0.83 -13.46 23.51
CA GLN A 490 -1.90 -12.67 22.89
C GLN A 490 -3.30 -13.21 23.26
N ALA A 491 -3.46 -14.53 23.36
CA ALA A 491 -4.70 -15.16 23.83
C ALA A 491 -4.95 -14.91 25.32
N GLN A 492 -3.90 -14.85 26.16
CA GLN A 492 -4.01 -14.44 27.56
C GLN A 492 -4.34 -12.95 27.72
N ALA A 493 -3.79 -12.08 26.87
CA ALA A 493 -4.16 -10.67 26.81
C ALA A 493 -5.63 -10.46 26.40
N ALA A 494 -6.10 -11.21 25.39
CA ALA A 494 -7.50 -11.26 25.04
C ALA A 494 -8.37 -11.83 26.18
N SER A 495 -7.89 -12.85 26.89
CA SER A 495 -8.60 -13.44 28.05
C SER A 495 -8.69 -12.49 29.25
N GLN A 496 -7.71 -11.60 29.45
CA GLN A 496 -7.77 -10.55 30.47
C GLN A 496 -8.78 -9.44 30.12
N LEU A 497 -9.06 -9.22 28.84
CA LEU A 497 -10.18 -8.39 28.37
C LEU A 497 -11.54 -9.14 28.42
N VAL A 498 -11.53 -10.48 28.34
CA VAL A 498 -12.72 -11.34 28.54
C VAL A 498 -13.11 -11.45 30.01
N ALA A 499 -12.15 -11.37 30.94
CA ALA A 499 -12.41 -11.41 32.38
C ALA A 499 -13.26 -10.24 32.91
N SER A 500 -13.42 -9.16 32.14
CA SER A 500 -14.36 -8.08 32.47
C SER A 500 -15.84 -8.47 32.34
N ASP A 501 -16.18 -9.54 31.63
CA ASP A 501 -17.58 -9.94 31.39
C ASP A 501 -18.01 -11.22 32.12
N VAL A 502 -17.06 -12.01 32.65
CA VAL A 502 -17.36 -13.38 33.13
C VAL A 502 -17.44 -13.52 34.67
N THR A 503 -17.07 -12.52 35.46
CA THR A 503 -17.05 -12.67 36.94
C THR A 503 -18.19 -12.01 37.73
N GLN A 504 -19.24 -11.46 37.10
CA GLN A 504 -20.32 -10.78 37.84
C GLN A 504 -21.73 -11.10 37.34
N ALA A 505 -22.09 -12.39 37.36
CA ALA A 505 -23.48 -12.82 37.17
C ALA A 505 -24.31 -12.85 38.48
N SER A 506 -23.76 -12.39 39.62
CA SER A 506 -24.43 -12.55 40.94
C SER A 506 -24.75 -11.25 41.70
N GLU A 507 -24.53 -10.06 41.13
CA GLU A 507 -24.93 -8.80 41.79
C GLU A 507 -25.85 -7.98 40.86
N GLY A 508 -26.91 -7.41 41.43
CA GLY A 508 -28.09 -6.93 40.69
C GLY A 508 -27.81 -5.95 39.54
N HIS A 509 -28.80 -5.81 38.64
CA HIS A 509 -28.77 -4.97 37.44
C HIS A 509 -28.27 -3.53 37.65
N GLN A 510 -28.38 -3.00 38.88
CA GLN A 510 -27.88 -1.68 39.27
C GLN A 510 -26.35 -1.65 39.47
N ALA A 511 -25.76 -2.68 40.08
CA ALA A 511 -24.31 -2.79 40.27
C ALA A 511 -23.58 -3.00 38.93
N ASN A 512 -24.17 -3.80 38.03
CA ASN A 512 -23.66 -3.99 36.66
C ASN A 512 -23.77 -2.74 35.78
N SER A 513 -24.72 -1.84 36.07
CA SER A 513 -24.83 -0.55 35.35
C SER A 513 -23.82 0.46 35.88
N LEU A 514 -23.56 0.47 37.19
CA LEU A 514 -22.52 1.29 37.80
C LEU A 514 -21.11 0.83 37.40
N SER A 515 -20.82 -0.47 37.40
CA SER A 515 -19.52 -1.00 36.97
C SER A 515 -19.21 -0.68 35.49
N LYS A 516 -20.23 -0.72 34.61
CA LYS A 516 -20.11 -0.27 33.21
C LYS A 516 -19.79 1.23 33.06
N LEU A 517 -20.16 2.07 34.03
CA LEU A 517 -19.76 3.48 34.07
C LEU A 517 -18.31 3.67 34.56
N PHE A 518 -17.83 2.76 35.43
CA PHE A 518 -16.46 2.77 35.96
C PHE A 518 -15.41 2.13 35.04
N THR A 519 -15.81 1.26 34.10
CA THR A 519 -14.92 0.76 33.05
C THR A 519 -14.79 1.80 31.93
N SER A 520 -13.58 2.32 31.71
CA SER A 520 -13.26 3.22 30.59
C SER A 520 -13.33 2.53 29.23
N VAL A 521 -13.38 1.19 29.20
CA VAL A 521 -13.27 0.38 27.99
C VAL A 521 -14.67 0.13 27.41
N PRO A 522 -14.95 0.58 26.16
CA PRO A 522 -16.17 0.23 25.44
C PRO A 522 -16.37 -1.28 25.29
N THR A 523 -17.59 -1.73 25.01
CA THR A 523 -17.86 -3.14 24.70
C THR A 523 -16.98 -3.65 23.56
N ASN A 524 -16.57 -4.91 23.64
CA ASN A 524 -15.66 -5.55 22.67
C ASN A 524 -16.08 -5.35 21.22
N ARG A 525 -17.39 -5.44 20.93
CA ARG A 525 -17.95 -5.19 19.60
C ARG A 525 -17.70 -3.77 19.07
N ILE A 526 -17.92 -2.76 19.91
CA ILE A 526 -17.64 -1.35 19.56
C ILE A 526 -16.14 -1.15 19.34
N LEU A 527 -15.28 -1.74 20.18
CA LEU A 527 -13.83 -1.63 20.02
C LEU A 527 -13.34 -2.22 18.69
N VAL A 528 -13.80 -3.42 18.36
CA VAL A 528 -13.42 -4.12 17.12
C VAL A 528 -13.91 -3.35 15.89
N HIS A 529 -15.12 -2.79 15.95
CA HIS A 529 -15.68 -1.93 14.90
C HIS A 529 -14.87 -0.64 14.72
N GLU A 530 -14.61 0.08 15.82
CA GLU A 530 -13.84 1.33 15.80
C GLU A 530 -12.39 1.11 15.34
N LEU A 531 -11.73 0.01 15.77
CA LEU A 531 -10.40 -0.37 15.28
C LEU A 531 -10.37 -0.69 13.78
N SER A 532 -11.48 -1.23 13.24
CA SER A 532 -11.59 -1.57 11.82
C SER A 532 -11.72 -0.31 10.95
N ILE A 533 -12.35 0.73 11.47
CA ILE A 533 -12.48 2.05 10.81
C ILE A 533 -11.18 2.84 11.00
N ASP A 534 -10.76 3.03 12.24
CA ASP A 534 -9.59 3.80 12.63
C ASP A 534 -8.55 2.87 13.28
N LYS A 535 -7.53 2.49 12.52
CA LYS A 535 -6.47 1.55 12.96
C LYS A 535 -5.66 2.05 14.16
N GLU A 536 -5.67 3.36 14.39
CA GLU A 536 -5.01 4.03 15.50
C GLU A 536 -5.99 4.43 16.60
N TYR A 537 -7.19 3.85 16.61
CA TYR A 537 -8.22 4.14 17.60
C TYR A 537 -7.67 3.96 19.02
N ARG A 538 -7.91 4.99 19.83
CA ARG A 538 -7.60 5.02 21.25
C ARG A 538 -8.88 5.32 21.99
N ILE A 539 -9.01 4.70 23.14
CA ILE A 539 -10.09 4.97 24.08
C ILE A 539 -9.84 6.36 24.63
N ASP A 540 -10.69 7.31 24.22
CA ASP A 540 -10.64 8.68 24.69
C ASP A 540 -11.24 8.78 26.10
N ALA A 541 -10.62 9.61 26.95
CA ALA A 541 -11.15 9.90 28.28
C ALA A 541 -12.43 10.77 28.23
N SER A 542 -12.62 11.53 27.15
CA SER A 542 -13.54 12.68 27.07
C SER A 542 -15.02 12.42 27.44
N PRO A 543 -15.72 11.38 26.97
CA PRO A 543 -17.16 11.26 27.25
C PRO A 543 -17.48 10.83 28.69
N THR A 544 -16.48 10.31 29.43
CA THR A 544 -16.65 9.86 30.82
C THR A 544 -15.77 10.62 31.81
N ALA A 545 -14.83 11.45 31.34
CA ALA A 545 -13.97 12.29 32.18
C ALA A 545 -14.80 13.29 33.00
N ASP A 546 -15.73 14.01 32.37
CA ASP A 546 -16.54 15.01 33.08
C ASP A 546 -17.41 14.39 34.18
N LEU A 547 -17.98 13.21 33.91
CA LEU A 547 -18.77 12.48 34.90
C LEU A 547 -17.88 11.91 36.02
N ARG A 548 -16.71 11.38 35.68
CA ARG A 548 -15.74 10.88 36.67
C ARG A 548 -15.18 12.01 37.51
N ASP A 549 -14.90 13.17 36.94
CA ASP A 549 -14.40 14.32 37.67
C ASP A 549 -15.48 14.92 38.57
N ALA A 550 -16.75 14.92 38.13
CA ALA A 550 -17.89 15.28 38.99
C ALA A 550 -18.06 14.29 40.15
N LEU A 551 -18.02 12.99 39.89
CA LEU A 551 -18.13 11.95 40.92
C LEU A 551 -16.92 11.95 41.87
N ASN A 552 -15.71 12.16 41.35
CA ASN A 552 -14.51 12.29 42.15
C ASN A 552 -14.59 13.52 43.06
N ARG A 553 -15.18 14.63 42.60
CA ARG A 553 -15.47 15.81 43.45
C ARG A 553 -16.52 15.51 44.52
N GLU A 554 -17.59 14.81 44.19
CA GLU A 554 -18.58 14.38 45.19
C GLU A 554 -17.95 13.45 46.24
N LEU A 555 -17.04 12.56 45.82
CA LEU A 555 -16.27 11.70 46.72
C LEU A 555 -15.28 12.51 47.59
N CYS A 556 -14.66 13.57 47.06
CA CYS A 556 -13.84 14.50 47.83
C CYS A 556 -14.64 15.12 48.98
N ASP A 557 -15.83 15.60 48.67
CA ASP A 557 -16.67 16.31 49.63
C ASP A 557 -17.23 15.33 50.68
N ALA A 558 -17.58 14.11 50.28
CA ALA A 558 -17.97 13.04 51.19
C ALA A 558 -16.81 12.60 52.11
N MET A 559 -15.58 12.52 51.61
CA MET A 559 -14.40 12.17 52.40
C MET A 559 -14.03 13.28 53.39
N ARG A 560 -14.14 14.55 53.00
CA ARG A 560 -13.96 15.70 53.92
C ARG A 560 -14.98 15.62 55.07
N GLN A 561 -16.25 15.40 54.75
CA GLN A 561 -17.32 15.26 55.75
C GLN A 561 -17.11 14.02 56.64
N GLY A 562 -16.72 12.88 56.08
CA GLY A 562 -16.46 11.65 56.84
C GLY A 562 -15.28 11.78 57.81
N ILE A 563 -14.25 12.54 57.44
CA ILE A 563 -13.12 12.86 58.32
C ILE A 563 -13.54 13.82 59.44
N GLU A 564 -14.39 14.80 59.16
CA GLU A 564 -14.96 15.71 60.17
C GLU A 564 -15.87 14.96 61.17
N HIS A 565 -16.54 13.88 60.73
CA HIS A 565 -17.37 13.01 61.56
C HIS A 565 -16.60 11.92 62.33
N GLY A 566 -15.27 11.84 62.19
CA GLY A 566 -14.44 10.87 62.92
C GLY A 566 -14.33 9.49 62.29
N GLU A 567 -14.83 9.28 61.07
CA GLU A 567 -14.74 8.04 60.30
C GLU A 567 -13.55 8.00 59.33
N GLY A 568 -12.54 8.86 59.55
CA GLY A 568 -11.39 9.00 58.66
C GLY A 568 -10.62 7.68 58.43
N THR A 569 -10.57 6.80 59.43
CA THR A 569 -9.84 5.52 59.35
C THR A 569 -10.42 4.56 58.30
N VAL A 570 -11.75 4.50 58.21
CA VAL A 570 -12.48 3.66 57.26
C VAL A 570 -12.31 4.19 55.84
N TRP A 571 -12.38 5.51 55.66
CA TRP A 571 -12.17 6.17 54.37
C TRP A 571 -10.74 5.99 53.84
N THR A 572 -9.72 6.14 54.70
CA THR A 572 -8.31 5.94 54.28
C THR A 572 -8.05 4.49 53.86
N ALA A 573 -8.58 3.51 54.59
CA ALA A 573 -8.44 2.10 54.24
C ALA A 573 -9.15 1.75 52.93
N ALA A 574 -10.38 2.24 52.74
CA ALA A 574 -11.14 2.03 51.51
C ALA A 574 -10.44 2.65 50.28
N MET A 575 -9.87 3.84 50.42
CA MET A 575 -9.15 4.51 49.33
C MET A 575 -7.82 3.83 49.00
N ALA A 576 -7.09 3.36 50.02
CA ALA A 576 -5.87 2.60 49.83
C ALA A 576 -6.15 1.27 49.10
N GLU A 577 -7.24 0.58 49.45
CA GLU A 577 -7.67 -0.65 48.76
C GLU A 577 -8.09 -0.36 47.31
N ASN A 578 -8.75 0.77 47.06
CA ASN A 578 -9.11 1.19 45.70
C ASN A 578 -7.84 1.45 44.84
N ILE A 579 -6.86 2.16 45.40
CA ILE A 579 -5.56 2.43 44.75
C ILE A 579 -4.81 1.11 44.51
N ARG A 580 -4.78 0.20 45.49
CA ARG A 580 -4.19 -1.14 45.37
C ARG A 580 -4.82 -1.92 44.21
N ALA A 581 -6.15 -2.03 44.20
CA ALA A 581 -6.88 -2.75 43.17
C ALA A 581 -6.61 -2.18 41.76
N LYS A 582 -6.60 -0.84 41.61
CA LYS A 582 -6.32 -0.19 40.33
C LYS A 582 -4.88 -0.43 39.85
N LEU A 583 -3.89 -0.36 40.74
CA LEU A 583 -2.48 -0.59 40.39
C LEU A 583 -2.18 -2.05 40.06
N LEU A 584 -2.75 -2.99 40.82
CA LEU A 584 -2.58 -4.42 40.56
C LEU A 584 -3.17 -4.81 39.20
N ARG A 585 -4.27 -4.17 38.77
CA ARG A 585 -4.85 -4.36 37.43
C ARG A 585 -3.89 -4.00 36.29
N LEU A 586 -2.92 -3.11 36.50
CA LEU A 586 -1.94 -2.69 35.49
C LEU A 586 -0.77 -3.67 35.35
N LEU A 587 -0.64 -4.60 36.29
CA LEU A 587 0.53 -5.44 36.44
C LEU A 587 0.18 -6.91 36.21
N LYS A 588 1.03 -7.61 35.45
CA LYS A 588 0.90 -9.05 35.29
C LYS A 588 1.15 -9.77 36.62
N PRO A 589 0.33 -10.77 36.99
CA PRO A 589 0.58 -11.60 38.17
C PRO A 589 1.95 -12.28 38.02
N GLY A 590 2.84 -12.08 39.00
CA GLY A 590 4.21 -12.65 39.01
C GLY A 590 5.35 -11.65 38.80
N ASN A 591 5.06 -10.37 38.57
CA ASN A 591 6.10 -9.33 38.57
C ASN A 591 6.50 -8.96 40.01
N THR A 592 7.78 -8.67 40.27
CA THR A 592 8.27 -8.26 41.60
C THR A 592 7.59 -6.98 42.10
N MET A 593 7.19 -6.10 41.19
CA MET A 593 6.40 -4.90 41.48
C MET A 593 4.96 -5.22 41.93
N HIS A 594 4.35 -6.30 41.43
CA HIS A 594 3.02 -6.74 41.85
C HIS A 594 3.04 -7.25 43.30
N ALA A 595 4.09 -8.00 43.68
CA ALA A 595 4.29 -8.42 45.07
C ALA A 595 4.53 -7.23 46.00
N LEU A 596 5.41 -6.31 45.61
CA LEU A 596 5.75 -5.12 46.41
C LEU A 596 4.52 -4.23 46.67
N ILE A 597 3.69 -3.99 45.65
CA ILE A 597 2.46 -3.19 45.80
C ILE A 597 1.43 -3.90 46.69
N SER A 598 1.25 -5.22 46.51
CA SER A 598 0.32 -6.00 47.34
C SER A 598 0.72 -6.07 48.80
N GLU A 599 2.02 -6.08 49.10
CA GLU A 599 2.55 -6.18 50.47
C GLU A 599 2.56 -4.80 51.16
N SER A 600 2.82 -3.72 50.41
CA SER A 600 2.86 -2.36 50.95
C SER A 600 1.50 -1.69 51.13
N LEU A 601 0.51 -2.04 50.30
CA LEU A 601 -0.82 -1.43 50.28
C LEU A 601 -1.86 -2.43 50.79
N ASP A 602 -1.58 -3.09 51.91
CA ASP A 602 -2.52 -4.05 52.50
C ASP A 602 -3.58 -3.35 53.35
N ALA A 603 -4.86 -3.55 53.02
CA ALA A 603 -5.99 -2.87 53.66
C ALA A 603 -6.08 -3.16 55.17
N ASP A 604 -5.80 -4.40 55.58
CA ASP A 604 -5.85 -4.80 56.99
C ASP A 604 -4.74 -4.12 57.80
N LEU A 605 -3.54 -4.04 57.23
CA LEU A 605 -2.40 -3.35 57.85
C LEU A 605 -2.66 -1.84 57.95
N ILE A 606 -3.22 -1.23 56.91
CA ILE A 606 -3.53 0.21 56.89
C ILE A 606 -4.67 0.53 57.87
N SER A 607 -5.70 -0.31 57.97
CA SER A 607 -6.78 -0.17 58.95
C SER A 607 -6.25 -0.27 60.39
N GLN A 608 -5.35 -1.23 60.67
CA GLN A 608 -4.69 -1.37 61.97
C GLN A 608 -3.78 -0.17 62.30
N GLN A 609 -2.99 0.31 61.35
CA GLN A 609 -2.12 1.48 61.54
C GLN A 609 -2.92 2.78 61.74
N SER A 610 -4.06 2.89 61.06
CA SER A 610 -4.95 4.05 61.12
C SER A 610 -5.72 4.09 62.44
N SER A 611 -6.23 2.95 62.92
CA SER A 611 -6.88 2.84 64.24
C SER A 611 -5.93 3.12 65.41
N GLN A 612 -4.63 2.86 65.24
CA GLN A 612 -3.58 3.20 66.22
C GLN A 612 -3.02 4.62 66.05
N GLY A 613 -3.50 5.39 65.06
CA GLY A 613 -3.04 6.76 64.79
C GLY A 613 -1.60 6.87 64.27
N MET A 614 -1.02 5.76 63.79
CA MET A 614 0.37 5.70 63.31
C MET A 614 0.49 5.82 61.78
N PHE A 615 -0.63 5.87 61.05
CA PHE A 615 -0.63 5.99 59.59
C PHE A 615 -0.16 7.39 59.15
N SER A 616 0.87 7.44 58.31
CA SER A 616 1.45 8.69 57.81
C SER A 616 1.20 8.84 56.31
N TYR A 617 0.37 9.82 55.94
CA TYR A 617 0.11 10.19 54.54
C TYR A 617 1.38 10.59 53.78
N GLY A 618 2.35 11.25 54.44
CA GLY A 618 3.62 11.61 53.82
C GLY A 618 4.45 10.40 53.38
N LYS A 619 4.49 9.32 54.19
CA LYS A 619 5.17 8.07 53.81
C LYS A 619 4.45 7.37 52.65
N PHE A 620 3.13 7.39 52.65
CA PHE A 620 2.31 6.85 51.56
C PHE A 620 2.56 7.60 50.25
N PHE A 621 2.51 8.93 50.26
CA PHE A 621 2.77 9.73 49.05
C PHE A 621 4.21 9.63 48.57
N GLY A 622 5.20 9.56 49.47
CA GLY A 622 6.60 9.29 49.09
C GLY A 622 6.80 7.91 48.46
N PHE A 623 6.06 6.90 48.90
CA PHE A 623 6.04 5.58 48.26
C PHE A 623 5.42 5.65 46.85
N MET A 624 4.27 6.32 46.71
CA MET A 624 3.58 6.50 45.43
C MET A 624 4.41 7.29 44.41
N ALA A 625 5.09 8.36 44.85
CA ALA A 625 5.99 9.17 44.02
C ALA A 625 7.17 8.35 43.44
N ASN A 626 7.59 7.28 44.13
CA ASN A 626 8.64 6.38 43.65
C ASN A 626 8.15 5.29 42.68
N ILE A 627 6.87 4.94 42.74
CA ILE A 627 6.27 3.87 41.93
C ILE A 627 5.67 4.40 40.64
N LEU A 628 4.93 5.52 40.68
CA LEU A 628 4.25 6.06 39.50
C LEU A 628 5.20 6.21 38.30
N PRO A 629 6.38 6.86 38.40
CA PRO A 629 7.27 7.04 37.24
C PRO A 629 7.80 5.72 36.64
N LYS A 630 7.73 4.61 37.38
CA LYS A 630 8.15 3.29 36.89
C LYS A 630 7.06 2.55 36.12
N LEU A 631 5.80 2.97 36.25
CA LEU A 631 4.63 2.36 35.62
C LEU A 631 4.12 3.16 34.41
N CYS A 632 4.61 4.38 34.20
CA CYS A 632 4.13 5.28 33.18
C CYS A 632 4.75 5.05 31.80
N ALA A 633 3.99 5.42 30.77
CA ALA A 633 4.50 5.51 29.41
C ALA A 633 5.31 6.80 29.20
N PRO A 634 6.33 6.81 28.31
CA PRO A 634 7.26 7.93 28.15
C PRO A 634 6.62 9.29 27.87
N PHE A 635 5.42 9.31 27.27
CA PHE A 635 4.73 10.55 26.92
C PHE A 635 4.06 11.24 28.12
N ARG A 636 3.76 10.52 29.21
CA ARG A 636 3.19 11.07 30.45
C ARG A 636 4.20 11.25 31.58
N ASP A 637 5.48 10.95 31.33
CA ASP A 637 6.54 11.08 32.32
C ASP A 637 6.66 12.51 32.88
N VAL A 638 6.31 13.53 32.10
CA VAL A 638 6.37 14.93 32.54
C VAL A 638 5.26 15.25 33.54
N GLU A 639 4.02 14.86 33.24
CA GLU A 639 2.86 15.05 34.10
C GLU A 639 2.99 14.27 35.41
N VAL A 640 3.48 13.03 35.34
CA VAL A 640 3.66 12.16 36.51
C VAL A 640 4.82 12.63 37.38
N LYS A 641 5.88 13.21 36.81
CA LYS A 641 6.96 13.83 37.59
C LYS A 641 6.47 15.07 38.34
N ALA A 642 5.72 15.95 37.67
CA ALA A 642 5.12 17.10 38.32
C ALA A 642 4.22 16.68 39.50
N LEU A 643 3.40 15.64 39.31
CA LEU A 643 2.62 15.07 40.40
C LEU A 643 3.49 14.45 41.49
N ALA A 644 4.53 13.69 41.14
CA ALA A 644 5.43 13.07 42.11
C ALA A 644 6.16 14.11 42.98
N ASP A 645 6.49 15.27 42.39
CA ASP A 645 7.08 16.41 43.10
C ASP A 645 6.04 17.08 44.02
N GLU A 646 4.80 17.33 43.53
CA GLU A 646 3.69 17.85 44.34
C GLU A 646 3.32 16.93 45.52
N LEU A 647 3.41 15.62 45.33
CA LEU A 647 3.12 14.60 46.35
C LEU A 647 4.18 14.54 47.47
N GLN A 648 5.40 15.03 47.23
CA GLN A 648 6.47 15.06 48.23
C GLN A 648 6.39 16.25 49.18
N GLU A 649 5.64 17.31 48.84
CA GLU A 649 5.46 18.47 49.70
C GLU A 649 4.51 18.14 50.89
N GLU A 650 4.92 18.49 52.11
CA GLU A 650 4.07 18.34 53.30
C GLU A 650 2.95 19.39 53.31
N GLY A 651 1.70 18.96 53.50
CA GLY A 651 0.52 19.83 53.45
C GLY A 651 -0.46 19.57 54.60
N THR A 652 -1.41 20.48 54.77
CA THR A 652 -2.51 20.37 55.72
C THR A 652 -3.48 19.23 55.35
N LEU A 653 -4.30 18.76 56.29
CA LEU A 653 -5.23 17.65 56.07
C LEU A 653 -6.12 17.80 54.81
N PRO A 654 -6.69 18.98 54.49
CA PRO A 654 -7.48 19.19 53.28
C PRO A 654 -6.65 19.10 51.99
N GLU A 655 -5.41 19.58 52.01
CA GLU A 655 -4.49 19.51 50.87
C GLU A 655 -4.02 18.06 50.62
N MET A 656 -3.87 17.25 51.67
CA MET A 656 -3.55 15.83 51.53
C MET A 656 -4.70 15.04 50.89
N ILE A 657 -5.95 15.39 51.19
CA ILE A 657 -7.12 14.79 50.54
C ILE A 657 -7.09 15.13 49.05
N GLU A 658 -6.90 16.40 48.68
CA GLU A 658 -6.82 16.79 47.26
C GLU A 658 -5.66 16.11 46.50
N LYS A 659 -4.50 15.92 47.16
CA LYS A 659 -3.38 15.15 46.62
C LYS A 659 -3.73 13.68 46.36
N LEU A 660 -4.49 13.06 47.25
CA LEU A 660 -4.97 11.67 47.10
C LEU A 660 -5.91 11.53 45.89
N PHE A 661 -6.73 12.53 45.62
CA PHE A 661 -7.63 12.53 44.46
C PHE A 661 -6.91 12.81 43.15
N LYS A 662 -5.95 13.74 43.12
CA LYS A 662 -5.04 13.91 41.98
C LYS A 662 -4.33 12.60 41.66
N LEU A 663 -3.85 11.89 42.69
CA LEU A 663 -3.26 10.57 42.55
C LEU A 663 -4.23 9.55 41.93
N LEU A 664 -5.46 9.47 42.41
CA LEU A 664 -6.48 8.57 41.86
C LEU A 664 -6.78 8.88 40.38
N HIS A 665 -6.94 10.16 40.04
CA HIS A 665 -7.14 10.60 38.66
C HIS A 665 -5.98 10.19 37.76
N THR A 666 -4.73 10.37 38.21
CA THR A 666 -3.56 9.93 37.45
C THR A 666 -3.48 8.41 37.31
N ILE A 667 -3.86 7.64 38.33
CA ILE A 667 -3.93 6.17 38.22
C ILE A 667 -5.00 5.75 37.21
N ASP A 668 -6.13 6.43 37.15
CA ASP A 668 -7.18 6.17 36.16
C ASP A 668 -6.69 6.44 34.74
N LEU A 669 -5.99 7.57 34.57
CA LEU A 669 -5.30 7.93 33.34
C LEU A 669 -4.25 6.88 32.93
N LEU A 670 -3.48 6.33 33.86
CA LEU A 670 -2.53 5.25 33.61
C LEU A 670 -3.23 3.94 33.25
N SER A 671 -4.39 3.67 33.84
CA SER A 671 -5.18 2.49 33.50
C SER A 671 -5.75 2.55 32.08
N LEU A 672 -6.12 3.74 31.63
CA LEU A 672 -6.52 3.99 30.26
C LEU A 672 -5.34 3.83 29.29
N ASP A 673 -4.13 4.29 29.67
CA ASP A 673 -2.92 4.08 28.87
C ASP A 673 -2.57 2.61 28.72
N TYR A 674 -2.64 1.87 29.81
CA TYR A 674 -2.40 0.43 29.79
C TYR A 674 -3.40 -0.29 28.89
N SER A 675 -4.69 0.09 28.98
CA SER A 675 -5.75 -0.46 28.13
C SER A 675 -5.51 -0.12 26.65
N ASN A 676 -5.12 1.12 26.35
CA ASN A 676 -4.77 1.55 24.99
C ASN A 676 -3.50 0.85 24.46
N PHE A 677 -2.52 0.61 25.31
CA PHE A 677 -1.33 -0.17 24.97
C PHE A 677 -1.69 -1.62 24.62
N LEU A 678 -2.52 -2.26 25.44
CA LEU A 678 -2.99 -3.63 25.19
C LEU A 678 -3.83 -3.71 23.92
N LEU A 679 -4.67 -2.70 23.67
CA LEU A 679 -5.46 -2.57 22.45
C LEU A 679 -4.55 -2.45 21.22
N MET A 680 -3.52 -1.59 21.27
CA MET A 680 -2.56 -1.45 20.17
C MET A 680 -1.77 -2.73 19.91
N GLN A 681 -1.42 -3.50 20.94
CA GLN A 681 -0.72 -4.77 20.79
C GLN A 681 -1.60 -5.85 20.14
N SER A 682 -2.91 -5.85 20.44
CA SER A 682 -3.88 -6.82 19.94
C SER A 682 -4.57 -6.41 18.63
N ALA A 683 -4.51 -5.13 18.26
CA ALA A 683 -5.18 -4.55 17.08
C ALA A 683 -4.96 -5.34 15.77
N PRO A 684 -3.76 -5.84 15.41
CA PRO A 684 -3.57 -6.57 14.16
C PRO A 684 -4.40 -7.86 14.06
N ILE A 685 -4.62 -8.53 15.19
CA ILE A 685 -5.40 -9.77 15.27
C ILE A 685 -6.88 -9.43 15.26
N LEU A 686 -7.28 -8.44 16.07
CA LEU A 686 -8.66 -7.97 16.16
C LEU A 686 -9.17 -7.47 14.81
N ILE A 687 -8.38 -6.72 14.05
CA ILE A 687 -8.76 -6.22 12.71
C ILE A 687 -8.93 -7.38 11.71
N LYS A 688 -8.13 -8.44 11.83
CA LYS A 688 -8.23 -9.60 10.92
C LYS A 688 -9.50 -10.42 11.17
N GLU A 689 -9.88 -10.57 12.44
CA GLU A 689 -11.05 -11.35 12.86
C GLU A 689 -12.33 -10.50 12.98
N ALA A 690 -12.24 -9.18 12.80
CA ALA A 690 -13.36 -8.25 12.96
C ALA A 690 -14.60 -8.60 12.13
N PRO A 691 -14.52 -8.88 10.81
CA PRO A 691 -15.71 -9.18 10.03
C PRO A 691 -16.42 -10.46 10.48
N THR A 692 -15.65 -11.48 10.86
CA THR A 692 -16.19 -12.76 11.33
C THR A 692 -16.82 -12.64 12.72
N TYR A 693 -16.22 -11.85 13.60
CA TYR A 693 -16.76 -11.58 14.93
C TYR A 693 -18.09 -10.83 14.82
N GLU A 694 -18.14 -9.75 14.04
CA GLU A 694 -19.36 -8.96 13.84
C GLU A 694 -20.48 -9.80 13.21
N GLN A 695 -20.16 -10.64 12.22
CA GLN A 695 -21.14 -11.53 11.61
C GLN A 695 -21.76 -12.50 12.60
N ARG A 696 -20.95 -13.06 13.50
CA ARG A 696 -21.41 -14.00 14.52
C ARG A 696 -22.31 -13.30 15.54
N GLU A 697 -21.85 -12.20 16.12
CA GLU A 697 -22.63 -11.42 17.09
C GLU A 697 -23.95 -10.92 16.49
N PHE A 698 -23.93 -10.42 15.26
CA PHE A 698 -25.14 -9.97 14.56
C PHE A 698 -26.10 -11.13 14.27
N THR A 699 -25.59 -12.33 13.95
CA THR A 699 -26.43 -13.52 13.77
C THR A 699 -27.07 -13.95 15.10
N GLU A 700 -26.31 -13.98 16.18
CA GLU A 700 -26.81 -14.29 17.53
C GLU A 700 -27.87 -13.28 17.98
N ASP A 701 -27.71 -12.00 17.65
CA ASP A 701 -28.70 -10.95 17.93
C ASP A 701 -30.00 -11.11 17.13
N LEU A 702 -29.91 -11.56 15.88
CA LEU A 702 -31.07 -11.86 15.03
C LEU A 702 -31.82 -13.09 15.53
N GLU A 703 -31.10 -14.15 15.94
CA GLU A 703 -31.70 -15.39 16.48
C GLU A 703 -32.43 -15.13 17.81
N GLN A 704 -31.85 -14.28 18.67
CA GLN A 704 -32.46 -13.90 19.94
C GLN A 704 -33.57 -12.84 19.79
N GLY A 705 -33.79 -12.31 18.57
CA GLY A 705 -34.80 -11.30 18.29
C GLY A 705 -34.50 -9.91 18.88
N ARG A 706 -33.26 -9.67 19.32
CA ARG A 706 -32.81 -8.35 19.83
C ARG A 706 -32.75 -7.32 18.70
N ILE A 707 -32.43 -7.78 17.49
CA ILE A 707 -32.37 -6.97 16.27
C ILE A 707 -33.36 -7.52 15.24
N THR A 708 -34.01 -6.64 14.47
CA THR A 708 -34.87 -7.01 13.34
C THR A 708 -34.31 -6.37 12.07
N LEU A 709 -34.46 -6.95 10.87
CA LEU A 709 -33.97 -6.35 9.60
C LEU A 709 -34.95 -5.35 8.93
N LYS A 710 -35.94 -4.84 9.67
CA LYS A 710 -37.05 -4.05 9.08
C LYS A 710 -36.58 -2.66 8.61
N ARG A 711 -35.76 -1.94 9.40
CA ARG A 711 -35.25 -0.61 9.03
C ARG A 711 -34.27 -0.75 7.87
N THR A 712 -33.40 -1.76 7.89
CA THR A 712 -32.44 -2.07 6.82
C THR A 712 -33.14 -2.37 5.49
N ARG A 713 -34.20 -3.19 5.49
CA ARG A 713 -35.01 -3.45 4.28
C ARG A 713 -35.68 -2.18 3.75
N ARG A 714 -36.26 -1.35 4.62
CA ARG A 714 -36.90 -0.09 4.22
C ARG A 714 -35.88 0.88 3.61
N TRP A 715 -34.73 1.02 4.26
CA TRP A 715 -33.63 1.86 3.81
C TRP A 715 -33.10 1.41 2.44
N TRP A 716 -32.85 0.11 2.27
CA TRP A 716 -32.38 -0.45 1.00
C TRP A 716 -33.40 -0.24 -0.13
N ARG A 717 -34.70 -0.48 0.12
CA ARG A 717 -35.75 -0.22 -0.88
C ARG A 717 -35.78 1.24 -1.31
N SER A 718 -35.69 2.18 -0.36
CA SER A 718 -35.68 3.60 -0.68
C SER A 718 -34.48 3.98 -1.54
N ALA A 719 -33.30 3.42 -1.23
CA ALA A 719 -32.09 3.63 -2.02
C ALA A 719 -32.20 3.03 -3.42
N ALA A 720 -32.72 1.80 -3.53
CA ALA A 720 -32.92 1.11 -4.80
C ALA A 720 -33.85 1.92 -5.72
N VAL A 721 -35.02 2.34 -5.23
CA VAL A 721 -35.96 3.17 -6.00
C VAL A 721 -35.30 4.46 -6.48
N ASN A 722 -34.51 5.13 -5.64
CA ASN A 722 -33.79 6.35 -6.04
C ASN A 722 -32.78 6.08 -7.16
N VAL A 723 -32.01 5.00 -7.08
CA VAL A 723 -30.99 4.69 -8.11
C VAL A 723 -31.63 4.19 -9.40
N HIS A 724 -32.68 3.37 -9.33
CA HIS A 724 -33.44 2.93 -10.50
C HIS A 724 -34.09 4.12 -11.21
N THR A 725 -34.78 5.00 -10.48
CA THR A 725 -35.38 6.21 -11.09
C THR A 725 -34.33 7.18 -11.66
N GLU A 726 -33.13 7.28 -11.07
CA GLU A 726 -32.02 8.04 -11.65
C GLU A 726 -31.44 7.38 -12.90
N ALA A 727 -31.42 6.04 -12.98
CA ALA A 727 -31.01 5.30 -14.16
C ALA A 727 -32.04 5.47 -15.30
N ASP A 728 -33.33 5.33 -15.00
CA ASP A 728 -34.43 5.51 -15.96
C ASP A 728 -34.46 6.93 -16.54
N ARG A 729 -34.11 7.95 -15.75
CA ARG A 729 -33.98 9.34 -16.24
C ARG A 729 -32.81 9.55 -17.18
N ARG A 730 -31.73 8.76 -17.04
CA ARG A 730 -30.55 8.86 -17.91
C ARG A 730 -30.75 8.13 -19.23
N ASP A 731 -31.64 7.13 -19.26
CA ASP A 731 -31.93 6.31 -20.44
C ASP A 731 -33.44 6.10 -20.64
N PRO A 732 -34.16 7.08 -21.24
CA PRO A 732 -35.60 6.98 -21.47
C PRO A 732 -36.01 5.92 -22.51
N TRP A 733 -35.05 5.38 -23.26
CA TRP A 733 -35.28 4.37 -24.30
C TRP A 733 -34.78 3.04 -23.74
N SER A 734 -35.65 2.28 -23.07
CA SER A 734 -35.36 1.03 -22.38
C SER A 734 -34.74 -0.08 -23.28
N GLU A 735 -33.51 0.11 -23.74
CA GLU A 735 -32.67 -0.99 -24.21
C GLU A 735 -31.93 -1.55 -23.00
N PRO A 736 -32.17 -2.82 -22.62
CA PRO A 736 -31.54 -3.43 -21.45
C PRO A 736 -30.07 -3.74 -21.76
N LEU A 737 -29.22 -2.71 -21.77
CA LEU A 737 -27.78 -2.90 -21.74
C LEU A 737 -27.38 -3.26 -20.29
N PRO A 738 -26.68 -4.39 -20.07
CA PRO A 738 -26.20 -4.80 -18.73
C PRO A 738 -25.36 -3.74 -18.02
N MET A 739 -24.77 -2.80 -18.77
CA MET A 739 -23.92 -1.71 -18.28
C MET A 739 -24.71 -0.63 -17.52
N ASN A 740 -26.02 -0.46 -17.79
CA ASN A 740 -26.85 0.58 -17.18
C ASN A 740 -27.64 0.08 -15.95
N ARG A 741 -27.60 -1.22 -15.62
CA ARG A 741 -28.27 -1.76 -14.44
C ARG A 741 -27.55 -1.29 -13.16
N PRO A 742 -28.27 -0.69 -12.19
CA PRO A 742 -27.69 -0.32 -10.90
C PRO A 742 -27.05 -1.51 -10.19
N THR A 743 -25.74 -1.44 -9.94
CA THR A 743 -25.02 -2.44 -9.15
C THR A 743 -25.46 -2.34 -7.69
N PRO A 744 -25.57 -3.46 -6.92
CA PRO A 744 -25.90 -3.42 -5.49
C PRO A 744 -24.97 -2.48 -4.69
N GLN A 745 -23.71 -2.37 -5.11
CA GLN A 745 -22.73 -1.44 -4.53
C GLN A 745 -23.12 0.03 -4.69
N LYS A 746 -23.69 0.42 -5.84
CA LYS A 746 -24.18 1.78 -6.08
C LYS A 746 -25.45 2.07 -5.28
N ILE A 747 -26.32 1.07 -5.12
CA ILE A 747 -27.53 1.15 -4.28
C ILE A 747 -27.14 1.37 -2.82
N TYR A 748 -26.21 0.57 -2.30
CA TYR A 748 -25.67 0.73 -0.96
C TYR A 748 -25.02 2.12 -0.76
N ALA A 749 -24.12 2.52 -1.66
CA ALA A 749 -23.46 3.81 -1.58
C ALA A 749 -24.46 4.98 -1.60
N ARG A 750 -25.54 4.86 -2.40
CA ARG A 750 -26.61 5.84 -2.40
C ARG A 750 -27.36 5.87 -1.08
N GLY A 751 -27.73 4.72 -0.54
CA GLY A 751 -28.39 4.60 0.75
C GLY A 751 -27.55 5.21 1.88
N LEU A 752 -26.24 4.95 1.90
CA LEU A 752 -25.33 5.44 2.92
C LEU A 752 -25.23 6.97 2.88
N ILE A 753 -25.17 7.55 1.69
CA ILE A 753 -25.08 9.01 1.51
C ILE A 753 -26.42 9.70 1.73
N ASP A 754 -27.52 9.05 1.35
CA ASP A 754 -28.87 9.53 1.68
C ASP A 754 -29.07 9.58 3.20
N LEU A 755 -28.45 8.65 3.95
CA LEU A 755 -28.45 8.63 5.41
C LEU A 755 -27.48 9.63 6.03
N ALA A 756 -26.25 9.75 5.52
CA ALA A 756 -25.21 10.61 6.09
C ALA A 756 -25.39 12.09 5.73
N ILE A 757 -25.86 12.40 4.51
CA ILE A 757 -26.06 13.76 4.01
C ILE A 757 -27.56 14.05 3.94
N ALA A 758 -28.13 14.28 5.12
CA ALA A 758 -29.52 14.66 5.32
C ALA A 758 -29.62 15.77 6.39
N THR A 759 -30.78 16.43 6.46
CA THR A 759 -31.05 17.46 7.46
C THR A 759 -31.12 16.86 8.87
N PRO A 760 -30.49 17.48 9.90
CA PRO A 760 -30.61 17.03 11.29
C PRO A 760 -32.01 17.32 11.87
N PRO A 761 -32.44 16.63 12.95
CA PRO A 761 -31.72 15.59 13.69
C PRO A 761 -31.83 14.20 13.06
N LEU A 762 -30.86 13.33 13.37
CA LEU A 762 -30.90 11.90 13.04
C LEU A 762 -31.94 11.20 13.93
N ARG A 763 -33.04 10.72 13.33
CA ARG A 763 -34.09 10.00 14.06
C ARG A 763 -33.70 8.53 14.24
N ASP A 764 -34.02 7.96 15.39
CA ASP A 764 -33.77 6.56 15.72
C ASP A 764 -34.39 5.59 14.70
N SER A 765 -35.52 5.96 14.09
CA SER A 765 -36.18 5.14 13.08
C SER A 765 -35.49 5.12 11.70
N GLU A 766 -34.56 6.04 11.44
CA GLU A 766 -33.93 6.23 10.12
C GLU A 766 -32.64 5.42 9.94
N VAL A 767 -31.92 5.14 11.03
CA VAL A 767 -30.65 4.40 10.96
C VAL A 767 -30.96 2.92 10.60
N PRO A 768 -30.25 2.27 9.69
CA PRO A 768 -30.34 0.82 9.50
C PRO A 768 -29.76 0.08 10.70
N GLU A 769 -30.31 -1.09 11.04
CA GLU A 769 -29.79 -1.87 12.17
C GLU A 769 -28.32 -2.29 11.99
N THR A 770 -27.87 -2.45 10.73
CA THR A 770 -26.46 -2.73 10.39
C THR A 770 -25.50 -1.57 10.67
N LEU A 771 -26.00 -0.32 10.69
CA LEU A 771 -25.20 0.90 10.86
C LEU A 771 -25.42 1.56 12.24
N GLU A 772 -26.00 0.84 13.21
CA GLU A 772 -26.32 1.39 14.53
C GLU A 772 -25.05 1.81 15.30
N LEU A 773 -23.94 1.09 15.13
CA LEU A 773 -22.64 1.44 15.73
C LEU A 773 -22.09 2.78 15.22
N ASP A 774 -22.41 3.15 13.97
CA ASP A 774 -21.94 4.38 13.31
C ASP A 774 -22.86 5.58 13.53
N ARG A 775 -23.92 5.45 14.33
CA ARG A 775 -24.90 6.52 14.58
C ARG A 775 -24.26 7.84 14.98
N GLY A 776 -23.33 7.83 15.93
CA GLY A 776 -22.65 9.04 16.41
C GLY A 776 -21.81 9.70 15.31
N ARG A 777 -21.16 8.89 14.45
CA ARG A 777 -20.38 9.36 13.31
C ARG A 777 -21.28 9.98 12.23
N LEU A 778 -22.38 9.32 11.89
CA LEU A 778 -23.38 9.82 10.94
C LEU A 778 -24.01 11.14 11.40
N ALA A 779 -24.29 11.29 12.70
CA ALA A 779 -24.77 12.55 13.27
C ALA A 779 -23.76 13.69 13.10
N ARG A 780 -22.47 13.44 13.42
CA ARG A 780 -21.38 14.42 13.19
C ARG A 780 -21.26 14.81 11.72
N ILE A 781 -21.31 13.84 10.80
CA ILE A 781 -21.25 14.11 9.35
C ILE A 781 -22.46 14.95 8.89
N ARG A 782 -23.67 14.71 9.41
CA ARG A 782 -24.85 15.55 9.12
C ARG A 782 -24.65 16.99 9.57
N GLU A 783 -24.12 17.20 10.78
CA GLU A 783 -23.83 18.52 11.32
C GLU A 783 -22.74 19.25 10.52
N GLU A 784 -21.67 18.54 10.14
CA GLU A 784 -20.60 19.08 9.30
C GLU A 784 -21.09 19.44 7.90
N ALA A 785 -21.89 18.58 7.25
CA ALA A 785 -22.46 18.86 5.94
C ALA A 785 -23.39 20.09 5.97
N LEU A 786 -24.19 20.23 7.03
CA LEU A 786 -25.00 21.42 7.26
C LEU A 786 -24.13 22.67 7.49
N ARG A 787 -23.05 22.56 8.26
CA ARG A 787 -22.12 23.67 8.54
C ARG A 787 -21.42 24.14 7.27
N ILE A 788 -20.92 23.22 6.46
CA ILE A 788 -20.32 23.49 5.14
C ILE A 788 -21.32 24.22 4.25
N THR A 789 -22.56 23.75 4.20
CA THR A 789 -23.62 24.36 3.37
C THR A 789 -24.01 25.75 3.86
N THR A 790 -24.06 25.96 5.18
CA THR A 790 -24.43 27.25 5.79
C THR A 790 -23.35 28.28 5.53
N ILE A 791 -22.08 27.96 5.81
CA ILE A 791 -20.95 28.87 5.56
C ILE A 791 -20.79 29.11 4.06
N GLY A 792 -20.89 28.05 3.24
CA GLY A 792 -20.88 28.15 1.79
C GLY A 792 -21.99 29.05 1.24
N GLY A 793 -23.21 28.96 1.78
CA GLY A 793 -24.32 29.84 1.44
C GLY A 793 -24.07 31.30 1.81
N ILE A 794 -23.52 31.56 2.99
CA ILE A 794 -23.14 32.91 3.43
C ILE A 794 -22.05 33.50 2.52
N LEU A 795 -20.98 32.74 2.24
CA LEU A 795 -19.90 33.18 1.37
C LEU A 795 -20.37 33.38 -0.07
N LEU A 796 -21.20 32.48 -0.60
CA LEU A 796 -21.74 32.60 -1.96
C LEU A 796 -22.65 33.81 -2.11
N THR A 797 -23.52 34.07 -1.13
CA THR A 797 -24.38 35.27 -1.13
C THR A 797 -23.54 36.55 -1.01
N ALA A 798 -22.53 36.58 -0.14
CA ALA A 798 -21.60 37.70 -0.04
C ALA A 798 -20.82 37.95 -1.35
N LYS A 799 -20.29 36.90 -1.99
CA LYS A 799 -19.58 36.99 -3.28
C LYS A 799 -20.47 37.53 -4.39
N ASN A 800 -21.71 37.03 -4.48
CA ASN A 800 -22.69 37.46 -5.46
C ASN A 800 -23.07 38.94 -5.27
N LEU A 801 -23.30 39.36 -4.02
CA LEU A 801 -23.62 40.75 -3.68
C LEU A 801 -22.46 41.72 -3.99
N LEU A 802 -21.21 41.25 -3.86
CA LEU A 802 -20.00 42.02 -4.15
C LEU A 802 -19.52 41.88 -5.60
N LYS A 803 -20.27 41.17 -6.47
CA LYS A 803 -19.93 40.89 -7.87
C LYS A 803 -18.53 40.31 -8.06
N ARG A 804 -18.09 39.47 -7.13
CA ARG A 804 -16.79 38.78 -7.20
C ARG A 804 -16.93 37.40 -7.82
N ASP A 805 -15.82 36.86 -8.29
CA ASP A 805 -15.79 35.50 -8.84
C ASP A 805 -16.17 34.48 -7.76
N VAL A 806 -17.19 33.67 -8.05
CA VAL A 806 -17.69 32.59 -7.19
C VAL A 806 -16.59 31.56 -6.91
N ARG A 807 -15.64 31.39 -7.85
CA ARG A 807 -14.52 30.43 -7.73
C ARG A 807 -13.37 30.95 -6.89
N SER A 808 -13.36 32.23 -6.52
CA SER A 808 -12.32 32.79 -5.63
C SER A 808 -12.40 32.13 -4.24
N GLN A 809 -11.26 31.75 -3.68
CA GLN A 809 -11.18 31.01 -2.42
C GLN A 809 -11.08 31.98 -1.23
N TRP A 810 -12.10 32.02 -0.36
CA TRP A 810 -12.11 32.82 0.89
C TRP A 810 -11.85 31.92 2.10
N LYS A 811 -10.68 31.26 2.09
CA LYS A 811 -10.33 30.21 3.08
C LYS A 811 -10.18 30.74 4.51
N ASN A 812 -9.62 31.93 4.67
CA ASN A 812 -9.38 32.51 5.99
C ASN A 812 -10.71 32.87 6.67
N GLU A 813 -11.63 33.43 5.89
CA GLU A 813 -12.98 33.79 6.29
C GLU A 813 -13.78 32.53 6.62
N ALA A 814 -13.70 31.50 5.77
CA ALA A 814 -14.35 30.21 6.00
C ALA A 814 -13.86 29.54 7.30
N ASN A 815 -12.54 29.52 7.56
CA ASN A 815 -11.97 28.93 8.77
C ASN A 815 -12.37 29.70 10.04
N ARG A 816 -12.40 31.04 10.00
CA ARG A 816 -12.88 31.85 11.14
C ARG A 816 -14.36 31.62 11.41
N MET A 817 -15.19 31.55 10.37
CA MET A 817 -16.61 31.21 10.52
C MET A 817 -16.80 29.78 11.06
N TRP A 818 -15.96 28.84 10.64
CA TRP A 818 -15.97 27.46 11.12
C TRP A 818 -15.73 27.39 12.63
N GLU A 819 -14.71 28.09 13.13
CA GLU A 819 -14.43 28.18 14.57
C GLU A 819 -15.58 28.83 15.34
N THR A 820 -16.15 29.91 14.80
CA THR A 820 -17.27 30.63 15.44
C THR A 820 -18.54 29.77 15.53
N LEU A 821 -18.75 28.87 14.56
CA LEU A 821 -19.92 28.00 14.47
C LEU A 821 -19.68 26.59 15.03
N LYS A 822 -18.53 26.35 15.68
CA LYS A 822 -18.17 25.03 16.23
C LYS A 822 -19.13 24.62 17.35
N ASP A 823 -19.49 25.56 18.22
CA ASP A 823 -20.29 25.28 19.41
C ASP A 823 -21.81 25.34 19.16
N GLY A 824 -22.25 25.82 17.99
CA GLY A 824 -23.65 25.92 17.57
C GLY A 824 -23.94 27.16 16.73
N TYR A 825 -25.09 27.21 16.06
CA TYR A 825 -25.43 28.32 15.14
C TYR A 825 -25.97 29.57 15.87
N LEU A 826 -26.71 29.38 16.98
CA LEU A 826 -27.36 30.47 17.73
C LEU A 826 -27.17 30.39 19.27
N LYS A 827 -26.21 29.62 19.78
CA LYS A 827 -25.94 29.56 21.23
C LYS A 827 -25.51 30.91 21.82
N ASP A 828 -24.81 31.72 21.02
CA ASP A 828 -24.47 33.10 21.35
C ASP A 828 -25.31 34.05 20.47
N PRO A 829 -26.14 34.93 21.05
CA PRO A 829 -26.97 35.86 20.28
C PRO A 829 -26.16 36.85 19.43
N THR A 830 -24.85 37.00 19.71
CA THR A 830 -23.96 37.89 18.96
C THR A 830 -23.33 37.24 17.71
N THR A 831 -23.51 35.93 17.50
CA THR A 831 -22.90 35.18 16.39
C THR A 831 -23.20 35.76 14.99
N PRO A 832 -24.45 36.14 14.64
CA PRO A 832 -24.73 36.77 13.35
C PRO A 832 -23.95 38.07 13.14
N SER A 833 -23.88 38.90 14.19
CA SER A 833 -23.14 40.17 14.19
C SER A 833 -21.62 39.95 14.08
N LYS A 834 -21.09 38.93 14.76
CA LYS A 834 -19.67 38.52 14.65
C LYS A 834 -19.33 38.13 13.21
N ILE A 835 -20.14 37.29 12.57
CA ILE A 835 -19.92 36.85 11.18
C ILE A 835 -20.03 38.03 10.20
N SER A 836 -21.00 38.93 10.39
CA SER A 836 -21.08 40.17 9.59
C SER A 836 -19.83 41.05 9.75
N SER A 837 -19.34 41.23 10.98
CA SER A 837 -18.12 42.02 11.24
C SER A 837 -16.85 41.38 10.65
N LEU A 838 -16.76 40.05 10.63
CA LEU A 838 -15.65 39.31 10.01
C LEU A 838 -15.62 39.54 8.50
N LEU A 839 -16.79 39.56 7.85
CA LEU A 839 -16.89 39.85 6.41
C LEU A 839 -16.62 41.33 6.10
N GLU A 840 -17.09 42.25 6.95
CA GLU A 840 -16.84 43.69 6.82
C GLU A 840 -15.36 44.06 6.98
N SER A 841 -14.67 43.45 7.95
CA SER A 841 -13.25 43.70 8.17
C SER A 841 -12.37 43.19 7.02
N SER A 842 -12.81 42.13 6.33
CA SER A 842 -12.08 41.54 5.22
C SER A 842 -12.41 42.25 3.89
N HIS A 843 -13.63 42.78 3.76
CA HIS A 843 -14.14 43.37 2.53
C HIS A 843 -15.03 44.58 2.80
N ALA A 844 -14.64 45.76 2.28
CA ALA A 844 -15.47 46.95 2.34
C ALA A 844 -16.76 46.76 1.52
N MET A 845 -17.92 47.08 2.12
CA MET A 845 -19.24 46.90 1.51
C MET A 845 -20.10 48.18 1.62
N PRO A 846 -20.95 48.49 0.63
CA PRO A 846 -21.95 49.54 0.75
C PRO A 846 -22.94 49.28 1.90
N PRO A 847 -23.51 50.33 2.54
CA PRO A 847 -24.41 50.18 3.68
C PRO A 847 -25.69 49.40 3.36
N SER A 848 -26.20 49.49 2.13
CA SER A 848 -27.35 48.70 1.66
C SER A 848 -27.03 47.20 1.55
N THR A 849 -25.87 46.86 0.97
CA THR A 849 -25.37 45.50 0.85
C THR A 849 -25.10 44.88 2.23
N ARG A 850 -24.57 45.68 3.16
CA ARG A 850 -24.34 45.29 4.55
C ARG A 850 -25.64 44.89 5.26
N ALA A 851 -26.67 45.73 5.18
CA ALA A 851 -27.96 45.44 5.81
C ALA A 851 -28.63 44.18 5.21
N GLN A 852 -28.53 44.02 3.89
CA GLN A 852 -29.02 42.82 3.19
C GLN A 852 -28.27 41.56 3.63
N LEU A 853 -26.94 41.61 3.69
CA LEU A 853 -26.12 40.47 4.09
C LEU A 853 -26.31 40.08 5.56
N ALA A 854 -26.45 41.06 6.46
CA ALA A 854 -26.76 40.79 7.87
C ALA A 854 -28.12 40.10 8.05
N SER A 855 -29.13 40.53 7.28
CA SER A 855 -30.45 39.89 7.25
C SER A 855 -30.39 38.46 6.71
N THR A 856 -29.64 38.23 5.62
CA THR A 856 -29.49 36.87 5.07
C THR A 856 -28.69 35.97 5.99
N ILE A 857 -27.60 36.43 6.62
CA ILE A 857 -26.83 35.65 7.60
C ILE A 857 -27.74 35.21 8.75
N THR A 858 -28.50 36.14 9.32
CA THR A 858 -29.44 35.83 10.41
C THR A 858 -30.45 34.76 9.97
N ARG A 859 -31.05 34.94 8.78
CA ARG A 859 -32.00 33.97 8.21
C ARG A 859 -31.38 32.59 8.01
N LEU A 860 -30.18 32.51 7.44
CA LEU A 860 -29.49 31.25 7.15
C LEU A 860 -29.09 30.52 8.43
N LEU A 861 -28.61 31.24 9.46
CA LEU A 861 -28.28 30.66 10.76
C LEU A 861 -29.51 30.14 11.51
N THR A 862 -30.63 30.87 11.49
CA THR A 862 -31.90 30.38 12.08
C THR A 862 -32.41 29.13 11.36
N GLN A 863 -32.25 29.06 10.04
CA GLN A 863 -32.63 27.86 9.27
C GLN A 863 -31.71 26.67 9.56
N ALA A 864 -30.41 26.90 9.70
CA ALA A 864 -29.46 25.86 10.10
C ALA A 864 -29.77 25.32 11.51
N ASP A 865 -30.05 26.21 12.46
CA ASP A 865 -30.39 25.83 13.85
C ASP A 865 -31.68 24.99 13.93
N SER A 866 -32.69 25.34 13.13
CA SER A 866 -33.94 24.57 13.04
C SER A 866 -33.83 23.26 12.23
N GLY A 867 -32.67 22.99 11.62
CA GLY A 867 -32.45 21.83 10.74
C GLY A 867 -33.27 21.84 9.45
N ARG A 868 -33.95 22.95 9.11
CA ARG A 868 -34.83 23.05 7.94
C ARG A 868 -34.21 23.95 6.87
N LEU A 869 -33.69 23.34 5.82
CA LEU A 869 -33.20 24.04 4.64
C LEU A 869 -34.39 24.50 3.78
N SER A 870 -34.94 25.70 4.02
CA SER A 870 -36.01 26.27 3.19
C SER A 870 -35.48 27.19 2.08
N ASP A 871 -34.35 27.85 2.31
CA ASP A 871 -33.70 28.74 1.34
C ASP A 871 -33.27 28.01 0.05
N PRO A 872 -33.63 28.51 -1.16
CA PRO A 872 -33.27 27.89 -2.42
C PRO A 872 -31.76 27.72 -2.63
N VAL A 873 -30.95 28.69 -2.18
CA VAL A 873 -29.49 28.65 -2.34
C VAL A 873 -28.91 27.51 -1.51
N MET A 874 -29.32 27.38 -0.25
CA MET A 874 -28.87 26.28 0.59
C MET A 874 -29.35 24.92 0.09
N LYS A 875 -30.59 24.79 -0.38
CA LYS A 875 -31.09 23.53 -0.95
C LYS A 875 -30.26 23.07 -2.14
N VAL A 876 -29.97 23.99 -3.07
CA VAL A 876 -29.16 23.68 -4.26
C VAL A 876 -27.72 23.34 -3.86
N LEU A 877 -27.12 24.10 -2.94
CA LEU A 877 -25.77 23.81 -2.44
C LEU A 877 -25.69 22.45 -1.73
N PHE A 878 -26.66 22.14 -0.86
CA PHE A 878 -26.72 20.87 -0.16
C PHE A 878 -26.87 19.68 -1.13
N GLN A 879 -27.75 19.81 -2.12
CA GLN A 879 -27.94 18.77 -3.13
C GLN A 879 -26.70 18.58 -4.02
N ARG A 880 -26.00 19.67 -4.36
CA ARG A 880 -24.74 19.62 -5.12
C ARG A 880 -23.62 18.98 -4.31
N LEU A 881 -23.48 19.34 -3.04
CA LEU A 881 -22.53 18.73 -2.10
C LEU A 881 -22.78 17.23 -1.98
N LYS A 882 -24.05 16.84 -1.77
CA LYS A 882 -24.48 15.44 -1.72
C LYS A 882 -24.11 14.67 -2.99
N THR A 883 -24.35 15.26 -4.16
CA THR A 883 -24.02 14.64 -5.46
C THR A 883 -22.50 14.50 -5.65
N HIS A 884 -21.72 15.49 -5.22
CA HIS A 884 -20.25 15.44 -5.28
C HIS A 884 -19.69 14.32 -4.39
N ILE A 885 -20.16 14.22 -3.14
CA ILE A 885 -19.80 13.15 -2.21
C ILE A 885 -20.22 11.80 -2.79
N PHE A 886 -21.43 11.69 -3.36
CA PHE A 886 -21.90 10.46 -4.01
C PHE A 886 -21.02 10.00 -5.16
N ASN A 887 -20.63 10.89 -6.06
CA ASN A 887 -19.76 10.52 -7.17
C ASN A 887 -18.37 10.05 -6.70
N ARG A 888 -17.89 10.51 -5.54
CA ARG A 888 -16.61 10.09 -4.96
C ARG A 888 -16.69 8.76 -4.23
N VAL A 889 -17.73 8.54 -3.42
CA VAL A 889 -17.90 7.30 -2.62
C VAL A 889 -18.39 6.14 -3.47
N SER A 890 -19.19 6.39 -4.52
CA SER A 890 -19.69 5.34 -5.43
C SER A 890 -18.67 4.88 -6.49
N ALA A 891 -17.48 5.48 -6.53
CA ALA A 891 -16.43 5.15 -7.50
C ALA A 891 -15.88 3.72 -7.25
N SER A 892 -16.22 2.81 -8.15
CA SER A 892 -16.03 1.38 -7.97
C SER A 892 -14.60 0.94 -8.33
N SER A 893 -14.05 1.48 -9.42
CA SER A 893 -12.71 1.13 -9.91
C SER A 893 -11.62 2.05 -9.37
N SER A 894 -10.38 1.55 -9.30
CA SER A 894 -9.22 2.35 -8.88
C SER A 894 -8.99 3.56 -9.78
N SER A 895 -9.23 3.42 -11.09
CA SER A 895 -9.12 4.51 -12.07
C SER A 895 -10.24 5.56 -11.88
N GLU A 896 -11.47 5.15 -11.59
CA GLU A 896 -12.56 6.06 -11.24
C GLU A 896 -12.28 6.83 -9.96
N ARG A 897 -11.75 6.17 -8.91
CA ARG A 897 -11.39 6.84 -7.65
C ARG A 897 -10.30 7.88 -7.87
N VAL A 898 -9.26 7.55 -8.62
CA VAL A 898 -8.17 8.49 -8.95
C VAL A 898 -8.70 9.67 -9.77
N ARG A 899 -9.58 9.42 -10.75
CA ARG A 899 -10.20 10.47 -11.56
C ARG A 899 -11.12 11.36 -10.72
N ALA A 900 -11.97 10.77 -9.89
CA ALA A 900 -12.86 11.52 -9.01
C ALA A 900 -12.08 12.37 -8.00
N ALA A 901 -10.96 11.87 -7.47
CA ALA A 901 -10.06 12.61 -6.60
C ALA A 901 -9.33 13.75 -7.34
N SER A 902 -8.83 13.53 -8.56
CA SER A 902 -8.12 14.56 -9.32
C SER A 902 -9.04 15.71 -9.77
N THR A 903 -10.31 15.41 -10.07
CA THR A 903 -11.32 16.43 -10.41
C THR A 903 -12.04 17.01 -9.18
N ALA A 904 -11.76 16.54 -7.96
CA ALA A 904 -12.53 16.90 -6.77
C ALA A 904 -12.52 18.40 -6.48
N THR A 905 -11.36 19.04 -6.60
CA THR A 905 -11.17 20.48 -6.36
C THR A 905 -11.93 21.33 -7.37
N GLU A 906 -11.90 20.95 -8.66
CA GLU A 906 -12.63 21.65 -9.72
C GLU A 906 -14.15 21.42 -9.60
N GLY A 907 -14.56 20.18 -9.28
CA GLY A 907 -15.94 19.83 -8.99
C GLY A 907 -16.50 20.65 -7.82
N LEU A 908 -15.73 20.81 -6.74
CA LEU A 908 -16.20 21.58 -5.58
C LEU A 908 -16.23 23.09 -5.87
N ALA A 909 -15.26 23.60 -6.64
CA ALA A 909 -15.25 24.98 -7.11
C ALA A 909 -16.44 25.32 -8.03
N THR A 910 -16.83 24.40 -8.92
CA THR A 910 -18.02 24.56 -9.77
C THR A 910 -19.32 24.48 -8.98
N THR A 911 -19.36 23.72 -7.88
CA THR A 911 -20.53 23.70 -6.98
C THR A 911 -20.67 24.97 -6.13
N GLY A 912 -19.62 25.79 -6.01
CA GLY A 912 -19.60 27.02 -5.22
C GLY A 912 -19.08 26.85 -3.79
N LEU A 913 -18.33 25.77 -3.53
CA LEU A 913 -17.76 25.45 -2.21
C LEU A 913 -16.22 25.25 -2.24
N PRO A 914 -15.42 26.06 -2.99
CA PRO A 914 -13.98 25.82 -3.16
C PRO A 914 -13.16 25.87 -1.87
N GLU A 915 -13.70 26.41 -0.77
CA GLU A 915 -13.04 26.52 0.53
C GLU A 915 -12.96 25.19 1.29
N PHE A 916 -13.91 24.27 1.05
CA PHE A 916 -14.12 23.10 1.90
C PHE A 916 -13.54 21.79 1.35
N VAL A 917 -12.49 21.87 0.53
CA VAL A 917 -11.91 20.70 -0.15
C VAL A 917 -11.37 19.68 0.87
N SER A 918 -10.75 20.12 1.96
CA SER A 918 -10.24 19.22 3.01
C SER A 918 -11.38 18.58 3.79
N GLN A 919 -12.32 19.37 4.32
CA GLN A 919 -13.43 18.86 5.13
C GLN A 919 -14.31 17.88 4.34
N VAL A 920 -14.61 18.19 3.07
CA VAL A 920 -15.35 17.26 2.19
C VAL A 920 -14.51 16.03 1.86
N GLY A 921 -13.19 16.16 1.75
CA GLY A 921 -12.25 15.04 1.62
C GLY A 921 -12.31 14.09 2.81
N ASP A 922 -12.25 14.62 4.03
CA ASP A 922 -12.31 13.87 5.28
C ASP A 922 -13.63 13.13 5.42
N ILE A 923 -14.77 13.79 5.11
CA ILE A 923 -16.09 13.14 5.08
C ILE A 923 -16.12 11.99 4.07
N CYS A 924 -15.57 12.18 2.86
CA CYS A 924 -15.52 11.12 1.85
C CYS A 924 -14.66 9.93 2.31
N GLU A 925 -13.53 10.18 2.95
CA GLU A 925 -12.65 9.13 3.47
C GLU A 925 -13.33 8.35 4.60
N GLN A 926 -13.95 9.06 5.55
CA GLN A 926 -14.71 8.43 6.64
C GLN A 926 -15.86 7.58 6.12
N LEU A 927 -16.67 8.09 5.20
CA LEU A 927 -17.78 7.32 4.60
C LEU A 927 -17.26 6.11 3.80
N SER A 928 -16.10 6.21 3.15
CA SER A 928 -15.50 5.09 2.44
C SER A 928 -15.03 4.00 3.41
N LYS A 929 -14.40 4.37 4.54
CA LYS A 929 -13.99 3.41 5.59
C LYS A 929 -15.20 2.71 6.22
N VAL A 930 -16.25 3.47 6.57
CA VAL A 930 -17.50 2.91 7.11
C VAL A 930 -18.12 1.94 6.10
N SER A 931 -18.24 2.34 4.84
CA SER A 931 -18.73 1.48 3.76
C SER A 931 -17.92 0.19 3.64
N ASP A 932 -16.60 0.25 3.71
CA ASP A 932 -15.74 -0.93 3.55
C ASP A 932 -15.86 -1.90 4.74
N VAL A 933 -15.95 -1.39 5.97
CA VAL A 933 -16.12 -2.20 7.19
C VAL A 933 -17.51 -2.83 7.22
N ASP A 934 -18.55 -2.02 7.04
CA ASP A 934 -19.94 -2.48 7.08
C ASP A 934 -20.24 -3.48 5.96
N ARG A 935 -19.72 -3.28 4.74
CA ARG A 935 -19.91 -4.27 3.67
C ARG A 935 -19.20 -5.60 3.92
N LYS A 936 -18.03 -5.59 4.59
CA LYS A 936 -17.32 -6.83 4.95
C LYS A 936 -18.04 -7.59 6.06
N ALA A 937 -18.59 -6.87 7.04
CA ALA A 937 -19.38 -7.46 8.11
C ALA A 937 -20.76 -7.91 7.60
N HIS A 938 -21.54 -6.99 7.02
CA HIS A 938 -22.95 -7.19 6.73
C HIS A 938 -23.31 -7.52 5.28
N GLY A 939 -22.31 -7.75 4.41
CA GLY A 939 -22.51 -8.00 2.97
C GLY A 939 -23.53 -9.10 2.65
N LYS A 940 -23.51 -10.20 3.40
CA LYS A 940 -24.42 -11.33 3.22
C LYS A 940 -25.89 -10.92 3.33
N TRP A 941 -26.26 -10.11 4.34
CA TRP A 941 -27.64 -9.65 4.51
C TRP A 941 -28.05 -8.66 3.42
N TYR A 942 -27.12 -7.85 2.91
CA TYR A 942 -27.42 -6.96 1.79
C TYR A 942 -27.66 -7.72 0.48
N GLU A 943 -26.91 -8.79 0.23
CA GLU A 943 -27.12 -9.68 -0.92
C GLU A 943 -28.47 -10.39 -0.82
N GLU A 944 -28.80 -10.96 0.34
CA GLU A 944 -30.12 -11.59 0.59
C GLU A 944 -31.29 -10.61 0.38
N ILE A 945 -31.14 -9.36 0.87
CA ILE A 945 -32.16 -8.32 0.67
C ILE A 945 -32.25 -7.89 -0.80
N ALA A 946 -31.12 -7.82 -1.51
CA ALA A 946 -31.10 -7.49 -2.93
C ALA A 946 -31.79 -8.59 -3.77
N GLU A 947 -31.46 -9.86 -3.53
CA GLU A 947 -32.08 -11.02 -4.21
C GLU A 947 -33.59 -11.09 -3.94
N GLU A 948 -34.03 -10.85 -2.70
CA GLU A 948 -35.45 -10.80 -2.35
C GLU A 948 -36.18 -9.68 -3.11
N LEU A 949 -35.55 -8.51 -3.27
CA LEU A 949 -36.16 -7.40 -4.01
C LEU A 949 -36.17 -7.62 -5.51
N GLU A 950 -35.17 -8.29 -6.07
CA GLU A 950 -35.19 -8.70 -7.48
C GLU A 950 -36.28 -9.73 -7.74
N ARG A 951 -36.47 -10.70 -6.83
CA ARG A 951 -37.57 -11.67 -6.90
C ARG A 951 -38.94 -11.02 -6.79
N LEU A 952 -39.14 -10.12 -5.82
CA LEU A 952 -40.39 -9.37 -5.68
C LEU A 952 -40.64 -8.43 -6.88
N GLY A 953 -39.58 -7.90 -7.49
CA GLY A 953 -39.65 -7.12 -8.73
C GLY A 953 -40.07 -7.99 -9.93
N ALA A 954 -39.55 -9.21 -10.04
CA ALA A 954 -39.91 -10.16 -11.09
C ALA A 954 -41.37 -10.64 -10.96
N GLU A 955 -41.81 -10.99 -9.74
CA GLU A 955 -43.19 -11.39 -9.47
C GLU A 955 -44.20 -10.24 -9.75
N GLY A 956 -43.81 -8.99 -9.52
CA GLY A 956 -44.62 -7.81 -9.86
C GLY A 956 -44.75 -7.55 -11.37
N VAL A 957 -43.75 -7.92 -12.17
CA VAL A 957 -43.79 -7.84 -13.64
C VAL A 957 -44.59 -9.00 -14.24
N ASP A 958 -44.50 -10.20 -13.66
CA ASP A 958 -45.29 -11.36 -14.09
C ASP A 958 -46.80 -11.18 -13.82
N LEU A 959 -47.19 -10.55 -12.71
CA LEU A 959 -48.60 -10.20 -12.43
C LEU A 959 -49.16 -9.13 -13.38
N ALA A 960 -48.32 -8.21 -13.86
CA ALA A 960 -48.71 -7.23 -14.87
C ALA A 960 -48.83 -7.87 -16.27
N GLY A 961 -47.96 -8.85 -16.59
CA GLY A 961 -47.97 -9.61 -17.84
C GLY A 961 -49.15 -10.58 -17.99
N THR A 962 -49.65 -11.15 -16.89
CA THR A 962 -50.81 -12.06 -16.93
C THR A 962 -52.16 -11.34 -16.93
N SER A 963 -52.27 -10.14 -16.33
CA SER A 963 -53.56 -9.41 -16.28
C SER A 963 -54.00 -8.82 -17.62
N SER A 964 -53.07 -8.63 -18.58
CA SER A 964 -53.37 -8.10 -19.91
C SER A 964 -53.83 -9.18 -20.91
N ALA A 965 -53.62 -10.47 -20.62
CA ALA A 965 -54.00 -11.56 -21.53
C ALA A 965 -55.36 -12.21 -21.20
N GLU A 966 -55.83 -12.11 -19.96
CA GLU A 966 -57.15 -12.65 -19.57
C GLU A 966 -58.32 -11.66 -19.80
N SER A 967 -58.03 -10.38 -20.04
CA SER A 967 -59.09 -9.36 -20.26
C SER A 967 -59.56 -9.23 -21.71
N GLU A 968 -58.88 -9.82 -22.70
CA GLU A 968 -59.30 -9.77 -24.12
C GLU A 968 -60.12 -11.00 -24.57
N ALA A 969 -60.22 -12.05 -23.75
CA ALA A 969 -60.94 -13.29 -24.12
C ALA A 969 -62.40 -13.37 -23.64
N SER A 970 -62.91 -12.41 -22.85
CA SER A 970 -64.25 -12.48 -22.25
C SER A 970 -65.28 -11.47 -22.77
N ALA A 971 -64.91 -10.52 -23.64
CA ALA A 971 -65.84 -9.49 -24.16
C ALA A 971 -66.52 -9.88 -25.50
N GLY A 972 -66.75 -11.18 -25.70
CA GLY A 972 -67.25 -11.75 -26.96
C GLY A 972 -68.44 -12.69 -26.84
N SER A 973 -69.34 -12.54 -25.87
CA SER A 973 -70.69 -13.14 -25.95
C SER A 973 -71.61 -12.64 -24.83
N SER A 974 -72.74 -12.02 -25.20
CA SER A 974 -74.03 -11.80 -24.48
C SER A 974 -74.52 -10.38 -24.80
N PHE A 975 -75.16 -10.14 -25.95
CA PHE A 975 -76.62 -10.13 -26.22
C PHE A 975 -77.44 -9.07 -25.47
N GLU A 976 -78.19 -8.31 -26.29
CA GLU A 976 -79.24 -7.29 -26.05
C GLU A 976 -78.85 -5.85 -25.70
#